data_AF-A0A945CXL1-F1
#
_entry.id   AF-A0A945CXL1-F1
#
_cell.length_a   1.000
_cell.length_b   1.000
_cell.length_c   1.000
_cell.angle_alpha   90.00
_cell.angle_beta   90.00
_cell.angle_gamma   90.00
#
_symmetry.space_group_name_H-M   'P 1'
#
loop_
_entity.id
_entity.type
_entity.pdbx_description
1 polymer ?
#
loop_
_entity_poly.entity_id
_entity_poly.type
_entity_poly.pdbx_seq_one_letter_code
_entity_poly.pdbx_strand_id
1 'polypeptide(L)'
;MTDSLLHIQSKQLAELRSLISETTLEEGELLARVKSNTETAKKTIESALIDLKLKCVEERELAQQTTDTTLAQIKERSELEPVMLQEKHEQRVIELHSSAEDITDQTSSKLYDAVWLAESVYEGAMLKPRKQAQAAIDALEETKETLDTLCEEAPKVLSRLRQNTQAVESNHENEASKSMSAYVSSAQIALEAIQSDPKAKWFVGFRPAIIIFLFTAGGVAGAGTYTGWEVNLSLFAIPIGALILSSLALLVTFASGKNSIRKINIEFAKNVALAKLAYEKSIRAIDNERQEKELAITTNRDVEINKAESRYMPRLNEVTRLLENDLQKEVDRFANVAKKLETKIEQDTIDASSQFDKTMADIELSEQEEEKQIQNTYDSAIASIEEDQTTTMQRLSDRWGNTLSTFSTESENQSNTNALNHPSWKSDWSEWKPNAVSCNTISLGTFDVPFSDIAGELPSSKELQLTLEPIVTLPLCASLPNNTSMLISSSGKQRQKCISMLQNAMMRVLTAITPGKVKFTLIDPVGLGQTFANVLHLADYEESQLLDRAWTEPKHIETQLARLTEHMETVIQKYLRNDFESIDAYNEQAGEIAEPYRFLVIADLPTNFSENAAKRLASIITSGARCGVHVIIHRDNSLPLPAGIDEDTLHRIPLRITEKDGSFCIDEDELR
;
A
#
# COMPACT_ATOMS: atom_id res chain seq x y z
N MET A 1 -88.03 15.22 0.24
CA MET A 1 -88.46 14.13 -0.66
C MET A 1 -87.60 12.92 -0.33
N THR A 2 -88.22 11.78 -0.03
CA THR A 2 -87.48 10.51 0.13
C THR A 2 -87.08 10.03 -1.27
N ASP A 3 -85.80 9.79 -1.48
CA ASP A 3 -85.29 9.21 -2.73
C ASP A 3 -85.95 7.84 -3.00
N SER A 4 -86.17 7.52 -4.27
CA SER A 4 -86.71 6.20 -4.63
C SER A 4 -85.70 5.10 -4.30
N LEU A 5 -86.19 3.88 -4.08
CA LEU A 5 -85.30 2.73 -3.87
C LEU A 5 -84.34 2.54 -5.05
N LEU A 6 -84.84 2.75 -6.28
CA LEU A 6 -84.02 2.66 -7.49
C LEU A 6 -82.91 3.72 -7.52
N HIS A 7 -83.19 4.95 -7.09
CA HIS A 7 -82.16 5.99 -7.01
C HIS A 7 -81.10 5.67 -5.95
N ILE A 8 -81.50 5.11 -4.81
CA ILE A 8 -80.57 4.65 -3.77
C ILE A 8 -79.68 3.52 -4.33
N GLN A 9 -80.27 2.54 -5.01
CA GLN A 9 -79.55 1.44 -5.66
C GLN A 9 -78.59 1.94 -6.74
N SER A 10 -79.02 2.89 -7.57
CA SER A 10 -78.18 3.54 -8.58
C SER A 10 -76.93 4.18 -7.96
N LYS A 11 -77.12 4.95 -6.88
CA LYS A 11 -76.00 5.56 -6.15
C LYS A 11 -75.05 4.51 -5.56
N GLN A 12 -75.60 3.45 -4.95
CA GLN A 12 -74.79 2.35 -4.39
C GLN A 12 -73.96 1.63 -5.48
N LEU A 13 -74.56 1.39 -6.65
CA LEU A 13 -73.87 0.76 -7.77
C LEU A 13 -72.81 1.69 -8.40
N ALA A 14 -73.06 2.99 -8.44
CA ALA A 14 -72.08 3.99 -8.88
C ALA A 14 -70.88 4.08 -7.91
N GLU A 15 -71.13 4.05 -6.60
CA GLU A 15 -70.08 3.99 -5.57
C GLU A 15 -69.26 2.71 -5.69
N LEU A 16 -69.90 1.58 -5.93
CA LEU A 16 -69.25 0.29 -6.16
C LEU A 16 -68.40 0.29 -7.44
N ARG A 17 -68.90 0.88 -8.53
CA ARG A 17 -68.15 1.08 -9.78
C ARG A 17 -66.90 1.93 -9.56
N SER A 18 -67.01 3.04 -8.82
CA SER A 18 -65.88 3.91 -8.48
C SER A 18 -64.85 3.15 -7.65
N LEU A 19 -65.30 2.41 -6.62
CA LEU A 19 -64.43 1.59 -5.79
C LEU A 19 -63.61 0.60 -6.62
N ILE A 20 -64.26 -0.13 -7.54
CA ILE A 20 -63.60 -1.16 -8.34
C ILE A 20 -62.60 -0.52 -9.30
N SER A 21 -62.99 0.55 -9.99
CA SER A 21 -62.10 1.25 -10.91
C SER A 21 -60.88 1.83 -10.19
N GLU A 22 -61.09 2.50 -9.05
CA GLU A 22 -60.01 3.11 -8.24
C GLU A 22 -59.09 2.04 -7.64
N THR A 23 -59.65 0.96 -7.12
CA THR A 23 -58.87 -0.13 -6.50
C THR A 23 -58.03 -0.87 -7.53
N THR A 24 -58.59 -1.15 -8.70
CA THR A 24 -57.86 -1.80 -9.80
C THR A 24 -56.72 -0.92 -10.32
N LEU A 25 -56.96 0.38 -10.47
CA LEU A 25 -55.93 1.34 -10.87
C LEU A 25 -54.82 1.44 -9.81
N GLU A 26 -55.17 1.66 -8.54
CA GLU A 26 -54.22 1.78 -7.43
C GLU A 26 -53.41 0.48 -7.23
N GLU A 27 -54.01 -0.70 -7.41
CA GLU A 27 -53.32 -1.99 -7.39
C GLU A 27 -52.29 -2.08 -8.53
N GLY A 28 -52.70 -1.74 -9.76
CA GLY A 28 -51.81 -1.75 -10.92
C GLY A 28 -50.62 -0.80 -10.75
N GLU A 29 -50.87 0.42 -10.26
CA GLU A 29 -49.83 1.40 -9.94
C GLU A 29 -48.88 0.91 -8.84
N LEU A 30 -49.42 0.27 -7.80
CA LEU A 30 -48.61 -0.31 -6.72
C LEU A 30 -47.68 -1.41 -7.24
N LEU A 31 -48.21 -2.37 -8.00
CA LEU A 31 -47.42 -3.48 -8.56
C LEU A 31 -46.33 -2.96 -9.51
N ALA A 32 -46.64 -1.97 -10.34
CA ALA A 32 -45.66 -1.33 -11.22
C ALA A 32 -44.57 -0.59 -10.43
N ARG A 33 -44.96 0.18 -9.39
CA ARG A 33 -44.03 0.93 -8.53
C ARG A 33 -43.10 -0.01 -7.76
N VAL A 34 -43.63 -1.04 -7.13
CA VAL A 34 -42.84 -2.05 -6.40
C VAL A 34 -41.83 -2.70 -7.33
N LYS A 35 -42.27 -3.19 -8.49
CA LYS A 35 -41.37 -3.79 -9.48
C LYS A 35 -40.25 -2.85 -9.91
N SER A 36 -40.60 -1.62 -10.29
CA SER A 36 -39.65 -0.60 -10.74
C SER A 36 -38.62 -0.24 -9.64
N ASN A 37 -39.08 -0.05 -8.41
CA ASN A 37 -38.23 0.30 -7.28
C ASN A 37 -37.30 -0.86 -6.89
N THR A 38 -37.79 -2.10 -6.90
CA THR A 38 -36.95 -3.29 -6.65
C THR A 38 -35.89 -3.46 -7.74
N GLU A 39 -36.23 -3.29 -9.02
CA GLU A 39 -35.24 -3.34 -10.11
C GLU A 39 -34.20 -2.22 -9.99
N THR A 40 -34.61 -1.03 -9.58
CA THR A 40 -33.70 0.10 -9.35
C THR A 40 -32.76 -0.17 -8.18
N ALA A 41 -33.29 -0.65 -7.04
CA ALA A 41 -32.47 -1.02 -5.88
C ALA A 41 -31.43 -2.09 -6.22
N LYS A 42 -31.80 -3.11 -7.00
CA LYS A 42 -30.89 -4.15 -7.50
C LYS A 42 -29.77 -3.59 -8.37
N LYS A 43 -30.09 -2.70 -9.32
CA LYS A 43 -29.06 -2.06 -10.16
C LYS A 43 -28.11 -1.20 -9.34
N THR A 44 -28.62 -0.47 -8.34
CA THR A 44 -27.81 0.38 -7.47
C THR A 44 -26.82 -0.42 -6.62
N ILE A 45 -27.23 -1.57 -6.04
CA ILE A 45 -26.30 -2.43 -5.30
C ILE A 45 -25.28 -3.08 -6.25
N GLU A 46 -25.69 -3.55 -7.42
CA GLU A 46 -24.77 -4.12 -8.41
C GLU A 46 -23.71 -3.11 -8.83
N SER A 47 -24.09 -1.86 -9.12
CA SER A 47 -23.13 -0.80 -9.46
C SER A 47 -22.21 -0.47 -8.27
N ALA A 48 -22.76 -0.33 -7.07
CA ALA A 48 -21.96 0.01 -5.88
C ALA A 48 -20.92 -1.08 -5.54
N LEU A 49 -21.28 -2.36 -5.69
CA LEU A 49 -20.35 -3.48 -5.49
C LEU A 49 -19.26 -3.53 -6.57
N ILE A 50 -19.57 -3.17 -7.81
CA ILE A 50 -18.58 -3.07 -8.88
C ILE A 50 -17.61 -1.93 -8.60
N ASP A 51 -18.11 -0.76 -8.22
CA ASP A 51 -17.30 0.42 -7.90
C ASP A 51 -16.38 0.17 -6.69
N LEU A 52 -16.90 -0.49 -5.64
CA LEU A 52 -16.11 -0.90 -4.48
C LEU A 52 -14.96 -1.84 -4.89
N LYS A 53 -15.25 -2.86 -5.70
CA LYS A 53 -14.22 -3.80 -6.18
C LYS A 53 -13.14 -3.11 -7.00
N LEU A 54 -13.51 -2.19 -7.89
CA LEU A 54 -12.57 -1.41 -8.69
C LEU A 54 -11.66 -0.57 -7.78
N LYS A 55 -12.24 0.17 -6.83
CA LYS A 55 -11.50 0.98 -5.85
C LYS A 55 -10.51 0.13 -5.03
N CYS A 56 -10.95 -1.02 -4.51
CA CYS A 56 -10.06 -1.91 -3.74
C CYS A 56 -8.92 -2.48 -4.59
N VAL A 57 -9.16 -2.78 -5.87
CA VAL A 57 -8.09 -3.21 -6.79
C VAL A 57 -7.06 -2.10 -7.01
N GLU A 58 -7.51 -0.87 -7.25
CA GLU A 58 -6.63 0.29 -7.43
C GLU A 58 -5.79 0.58 -6.17
N GLU A 59 -6.40 0.54 -4.99
CA GLU A 59 -5.70 0.75 -3.71
C GLU A 59 -4.66 -0.34 -3.42
N ARG A 60 -4.99 -1.61 -3.71
CA ARG A 60 -4.05 -2.74 -3.58
C ARG A 60 -2.88 -2.61 -4.55
N GLU A 61 -3.14 -2.24 -5.79
CA GLU A 61 -2.08 -2.04 -6.79
C GLU A 61 -1.15 -0.89 -6.39
N LEU A 62 -1.71 0.23 -5.90
CA LEU A 62 -0.93 1.36 -5.39
C LEU A 62 -0.06 0.97 -4.18
N ALA A 63 -0.63 0.23 -3.23
CA ALA A 63 0.11 -0.28 -2.07
C ALA A 63 1.27 -1.19 -2.50
N GLN A 64 1.03 -2.08 -3.47
CA GLN A 64 2.04 -2.98 -4.01
C GLN A 64 3.16 -2.22 -4.74
N GLN A 65 2.81 -1.27 -5.63
CA GLN A 65 3.80 -0.43 -6.31
C GLN A 65 4.66 0.36 -5.32
N THR A 66 4.06 0.90 -4.26
CA THR A 66 4.79 1.66 -3.23
C THR A 66 5.80 0.78 -2.48
N THR A 67 5.39 -0.44 -2.12
CA THR A 67 6.26 -1.42 -1.46
C THR A 67 7.38 -1.89 -2.37
N ASP A 68 7.07 -2.23 -3.63
CA ASP A 68 8.06 -2.65 -4.62
C ASP A 68 9.12 -1.57 -4.85
N THR A 69 8.70 -0.30 -4.92
CA THR A 69 9.62 0.83 -5.07
C THR A 69 10.52 0.98 -3.84
N THR A 70 9.95 0.79 -2.64
CA THR A 70 10.70 0.89 -1.37
C THR A 70 11.70 -0.26 -1.24
N LEU A 71 11.29 -1.50 -1.57
CA LEU A 71 12.17 -2.68 -1.57
C LEU A 71 13.27 -2.56 -2.62
N ALA A 72 12.98 -1.98 -3.81
CA ALA A 72 13.99 -1.71 -4.82
C ALA A 72 15.06 -0.71 -4.31
N GLN A 73 14.64 0.36 -3.63
CA GLN A 73 15.57 1.32 -3.00
C GLN A 73 16.41 0.68 -1.90
N ILE A 74 15.81 -0.16 -1.04
CA ILE A 74 16.53 -0.91 0.00
C ILE A 74 17.53 -1.87 -0.65
N LYS A 75 17.13 -2.56 -1.73
CA LYS A 75 18.02 -3.47 -2.46
C LYS A 75 19.21 -2.74 -3.09
N GLU A 76 18.98 -1.62 -3.77
CA GLU A 76 20.05 -0.79 -4.31
C GLU A 76 21.02 -0.34 -3.20
N ARG A 77 20.48 0.11 -2.07
CA ARG A 77 21.24 0.48 -0.87
C ARG A 77 22.04 -0.69 -0.31
N SER A 78 21.47 -1.90 -0.31
CA SER A 78 22.13 -3.12 0.16
C SER A 78 23.30 -3.58 -0.72
N GLU A 79 23.29 -3.23 -2.01
CA GLU A 79 24.37 -3.55 -2.93
C GLU A 79 25.48 -2.49 -2.88
N LEU A 80 25.12 -1.19 -2.79
CA LEU A 80 26.07 -0.08 -2.86
C LEU A 80 26.76 0.24 -1.52
N GLU A 81 26.03 0.27 -0.41
CA GLU A 81 26.59 0.72 0.88
C GLU A 81 27.72 -0.19 1.41
N PRO A 82 27.67 -1.54 1.28
CA PRO A 82 28.79 -2.39 1.69
C PRO A 82 30.05 -2.18 0.84
N VAL A 83 29.90 -2.00 -0.48
CA VAL A 83 31.02 -1.74 -1.39
C VAL A 83 31.69 -0.41 -1.06
N MET A 84 30.89 0.65 -0.85
CA MET A 84 31.38 1.96 -0.44
C MET A 84 32.07 1.92 0.94
N LEU A 85 31.56 1.12 1.87
CA LEU A 85 32.17 0.93 3.19
C LEU A 85 33.50 0.18 3.09
N GLN A 86 33.58 -0.84 2.23
CA GLN A 86 34.80 -1.59 1.96
C GLN A 86 35.87 -0.71 1.31
N GLU A 87 35.51 0.10 0.30
CA GLU A 87 36.45 1.01 -0.36
C GLU A 87 37.03 2.03 0.64
N LYS A 88 36.20 2.58 1.54
CA LYS A 88 36.66 3.47 2.62
C LYS A 88 37.58 2.77 3.62
N HIS A 89 37.32 1.51 3.94
CA HIS A 89 38.19 0.72 4.81
C HIS A 89 39.56 0.49 4.15
N GLU A 90 39.58 0.09 2.88
CA GLU A 90 40.81 -0.12 2.11
C GLU A 90 41.63 1.18 2.00
N GLN A 91 40.99 2.32 1.71
CA GLN A 91 41.64 3.63 1.71
C GLN A 91 42.26 3.95 3.07
N ARG A 92 41.55 3.69 4.18
CA ARG A 92 42.05 3.96 5.52
C ARG A 92 43.24 3.07 5.89
N VAL A 93 43.22 1.81 5.46
CA VAL A 93 44.36 0.88 5.65
C VAL A 93 45.59 1.37 4.87
N ILE A 94 45.41 1.84 3.63
CA ILE A 94 46.49 2.44 2.83
C ILE A 94 47.07 3.68 3.52
N GLU A 95 46.24 4.58 4.04
CA GLU A 95 46.69 5.77 4.77
C GLU A 95 47.53 5.42 6.01
N LEU A 96 47.10 4.41 6.78
CA LEU A 96 47.83 3.95 7.96
C LEU A 96 49.20 3.36 7.59
N HIS A 97 49.26 2.54 6.54
CA HIS A 97 50.52 2.00 6.03
C HIS A 97 51.46 3.10 5.52
N SER A 98 50.97 4.01 4.68
CA SER A 98 51.77 5.13 4.15
C SER A 98 52.31 6.03 5.27
N SER A 99 51.49 6.37 6.27
CA SER A 99 51.94 7.18 7.39
C SER A 99 53.00 6.48 8.24
N ALA A 100 52.95 5.15 8.38
CA ALA A 100 53.95 4.39 9.12
C ALA A 100 55.25 4.23 8.32
N GLU A 101 55.16 4.05 7.00
CA GLU A 101 56.30 4.00 6.09
C GLU A 101 57.09 5.31 6.11
N ASP A 102 56.43 6.46 5.99
CA ASP A 102 57.08 7.78 6.07
C ASP A 102 57.88 7.99 7.37
N ILE A 103 57.33 7.56 8.50
CA ILE A 103 57.99 7.67 9.82
C ILE A 103 59.17 6.70 9.92
N THR A 104 59.03 5.51 9.32
CA THR A 104 60.06 4.47 9.29
C THR A 104 61.26 4.94 8.45
N ASP A 105 61.01 5.48 7.27
CA ASP A 105 62.04 5.99 6.36
C ASP A 105 62.80 7.19 6.93
N GLN A 106 62.08 8.14 7.54
CA GLN A 106 62.72 9.27 8.22
C GLN A 106 63.57 8.83 9.41
N THR A 107 63.21 7.74 10.09
CA THR A 107 63.94 7.23 11.26
C THR A 107 65.12 6.36 10.85
N SER A 108 64.99 5.57 9.78
CA SER A 108 66.06 4.73 9.21
C SER A 108 67.16 5.57 8.56
N SER A 109 66.80 6.63 7.81
CA SER A 109 67.77 7.57 7.23
C SER A 109 68.64 8.23 8.30
N LYS A 110 68.05 8.67 9.42
CA LYS A 110 68.80 9.27 10.55
C LYS A 110 69.74 8.28 11.25
N LEU A 111 69.39 6.99 11.27
CA LEU A 111 70.27 5.94 11.77
C LEU A 111 71.44 5.72 10.82
N TYR A 112 71.17 5.64 9.52
CA TYR A 112 72.18 5.46 8.49
C TYR A 112 73.22 6.60 8.48
N ASP A 113 72.76 7.85 8.53
CA ASP A 113 73.64 9.03 8.56
C ASP A 113 74.57 9.05 9.79
N ALA A 114 74.05 8.63 10.95
CA ALA A 114 74.82 8.60 12.19
C ALA A 114 75.90 7.51 12.20
N VAL A 115 75.60 6.32 11.66
CA VAL A 115 76.56 5.22 11.51
C VAL A 115 77.64 5.59 10.49
N TRP A 116 77.26 6.17 9.36
CA TRP A 116 78.20 6.58 8.32
C TRP A 116 79.22 7.62 8.81
N LEU A 117 78.77 8.61 9.60
CA LEU A 117 79.64 9.64 10.20
C LEU A 117 80.68 9.02 11.15
N ALA A 118 80.32 7.98 11.91
CA ALA A 118 81.24 7.30 12.82
C ALA A 118 82.33 6.51 12.06
N GLU A 119 81.96 5.85 10.95
CA GLU A 119 82.90 5.10 10.10
C GLU A 119 83.88 6.04 9.36
N SER A 120 83.40 7.18 8.85
CA SER A 120 84.25 8.11 8.09
C SER A 120 85.30 8.82 8.95
N VAL A 121 84.98 9.11 10.22
CA VAL A 121 85.94 9.70 11.18
C VAL A 121 87.02 8.68 11.58
N TYR A 122 86.66 7.40 11.67
CA TYR A 122 87.58 6.31 11.97
C TYR A 122 88.65 6.15 10.87
N GLU A 123 88.25 6.09 9.60
CA GLU A 123 89.20 5.94 8.48
C GLU A 123 90.22 7.08 8.40
N GLY A 124 89.77 8.32 8.64
CA GLY A 124 90.65 9.50 8.63
C GLY A 124 91.68 9.52 9.77
N ALA A 125 91.32 9.02 10.95
CA ALA A 125 92.19 9.05 12.13
C ALA A 125 93.28 7.96 12.10
N MET A 126 93.03 6.80 11.46
CA MET A 126 93.96 5.65 11.45
C MET A 126 95.28 5.88 10.70
N LEU A 127 95.34 6.85 9.78
CA LEU A 127 96.52 7.09 8.93
C LEU A 127 97.68 7.78 9.67
N LYS A 128 97.39 8.50 10.76
CA LYS A 128 98.36 9.39 11.42
C LYS A 128 99.41 8.65 12.26
N PRO A 129 99.07 7.63 13.08
CA PRO A 129 100.05 6.86 13.88
C PRO A 129 101.03 6.07 13.02
N ARG A 130 100.58 5.53 11.89
CA ARG A 130 101.41 4.72 10.97
C ARG A 130 102.55 5.52 10.33
N LYS A 131 102.28 6.77 9.91
CA LYS A 131 103.29 7.65 9.33
C LYS A 131 104.39 8.04 10.33
N GLN A 132 104.06 8.20 11.60
CA GLN A 132 105.02 8.59 12.64
C GLN A 132 105.99 7.44 13.00
N ALA A 133 105.50 6.20 13.05
CA ALA A 133 106.34 5.03 13.33
C ALA A 133 107.36 4.78 12.20
N GLN A 134 106.97 4.93 10.94
CA GLN A 134 107.87 4.72 9.79
C GLN A 134 109.06 5.70 9.81
N ALA A 135 108.79 7.00 10.04
CA ALA A 135 109.84 8.02 10.07
C ALA A 135 110.89 7.79 11.18
N ALA A 136 110.50 7.18 12.30
CA ALA A 136 111.41 6.87 13.40
C ALA A 136 112.30 5.63 13.13
N ILE A 137 111.81 4.67 12.34
CA ILE A 137 112.58 3.49 11.92
C ILE A 137 113.66 3.89 10.91
N ASP A 138 113.30 4.72 9.92
CA ASP A 138 114.22 5.16 8.87
C ASP A 138 115.47 5.86 9.44
N ALA A 139 115.31 6.67 10.50
CA ALA A 139 116.42 7.37 11.17
C ALA A 139 117.39 6.43 11.93
N LEU A 140 116.91 5.28 12.40
CA LEU A 140 117.75 4.28 13.08
C LEU A 140 118.59 3.48 12.08
N GLU A 141 118.04 3.22 10.89
CA GLU A 141 118.70 2.45 9.84
C GLU A 141 119.95 3.17 9.28
N GLU A 142 119.88 4.51 9.14
CA GLU A 142 121.02 5.35 8.74
C GLU A 142 122.21 5.23 9.73
N THR A 143 121.92 5.15 11.04
CA THR A 143 122.96 4.98 12.06
C THR A 143 123.55 3.56 12.12
N LYS A 144 122.86 2.57 11.56
CA LYS A 144 123.37 1.21 11.42
C LYS A 144 124.33 1.07 10.25
N GLU A 145 124.01 1.72 9.14
CA GLU A 145 124.87 1.72 7.95
C GLU A 145 126.27 2.29 8.26
N THR A 146 126.33 3.36 9.05
CA THR A 146 127.61 3.94 9.53
C THR A 146 128.40 2.98 10.44
N LEU A 147 127.74 2.18 11.29
CA LEU A 147 128.40 1.14 12.10
C LEU A 147 129.03 0.04 11.23
N ASP A 148 128.32 -0.37 10.18
CA ASP A 148 128.76 -1.47 9.32
C ASP A 148 129.99 -1.05 8.49
N THR A 149 130.06 0.20 8.01
CA THR A 149 131.27 0.71 7.30
C THR A 149 132.53 0.67 8.17
N LEU A 150 132.44 1.05 9.45
CA LEU A 150 133.56 0.99 10.40
C LEU A 150 134.04 -0.45 10.64
N CYS A 151 133.13 -1.43 10.65
CA CYS A 151 133.46 -2.84 10.80
C CYS A 151 134.25 -3.41 9.60
N GLU A 152 134.06 -2.85 8.40
CA GLU A 152 134.79 -3.27 7.20
C GLU A 152 136.21 -2.71 7.09
N GLU A 153 136.48 -1.54 7.67
CA GLU A 153 137.81 -0.90 7.59
C GLU A 153 138.81 -1.47 8.60
N ALA A 154 138.36 -1.87 9.79
CA ALA A 154 139.21 -2.37 10.87
C ALA A 154 140.12 -3.56 10.50
N PRO A 155 139.66 -4.61 9.80
CA PRO A 155 140.49 -5.76 9.43
C PRO A 155 141.57 -5.40 8.38
N LYS A 156 141.27 -4.46 7.48
CA LYS A 156 142.19 -4.00 6.42
C LYS A 156 143.40 -3.27 7.00
N VAL A 157 143.19 -2.52 8.08
CA VAL A 157 144.27 -1.81 8.80
C VAL A 157 145.15 -2.80 9.59
N LEU A 158 144.55 -3.75 10.30
CA LEU A 158 145.27 -4.71 11.15
C LEU A 158 146.15 -5.68 10.36
N SER A 159 145.71 -6.13 9.19
CA SER A 159 146.48 -7.02 8.31
C SER A 159 147.76 -6.38 7.76
N ARG A 160 147.76 -5.08 7.43
CA ARG A 160 148.96 -4.33 7.01
C ARG A 160 150.04 -4.28 8.10
N LEU A 161 149.64 -4.33 9.36
CA LEU A 161 150.54 -4.32 10.52
C LEU A 161 151.02 -5.73 10.93
N ARG A 162 150.76 -6.75 10.09
CA ARG A 162 151.06 -8.18 10.35
C ARG A 162 150.51 -8.68 11.68
N GLN A 163 149.35 -8.16 12.08
CA GLN A 163 148.62 -8.62 13.26
C GLN A 163 147.35 -9.35 12.82
N ASN A 164 147.01 -10.40 13.57
CA ASN A 164 145.80 -11.18 13.30
C ASN A 164 144.67 -10.71 14.22
N THR A 165 143.47 -10.58 13.65
CA THR A 165 142.27 -10.22 14.37
C THR A 165 141.80 -11.43 15.15
N GLN A 166 141.87 -11.40 16.49
CA GLN A 166 141.15 -12.39 17.30
C GLN A 166 139.72 -11.92 17.50
N ALA A 167 138.76 -12.78 17.18
CA ALA A 167 137.37 -12.60 17.54
C ALA A 167 137.26 -12.61 19.06
N VAL A 168 136.81 -11.51 19.64
CA VAL A 168 136.44 -11.45 21.05
C VAL A 168 134.96 -11.82 21.11
N GLU A 169 134.67 -13.03 21.57
CA GLU A 169 133.34 -13.34 22.10
C GLU A 169 133.27 -12.75 23.50
N SER A 170 132.39 -11.77 23.70
CA SER A 170 132.07 -11.25 25.02
C SER A 170 130.56 -11.07 25.16
N ASN A 171 129.97 -11.88 26.04
CA ASN A 171 128.59 -11.74 26.53
C ASN A 171 128.43 -10.37 27.22
N HIS A 172 127.78 -9.43 26.54
CA HIS A 172 127.35 -8.15 27.10
C HIS A 172 125.84 -7.99 26.94
N GLU A 173 125.07 -8.93 27.50
CA GLU A 173 123.61 -8.98 27.33
C GLU A 173 122.83 -7.85 28.03
N ASN A 174 123.46 -7.01 28.88
CA ASN A 174 122.72 -5.98 29.65
C ASN A 174 123.41 -4.62 29.86
N GLU A 175 124.42 -4.24 29.06
CA GLU A 175 125.19 -2.99 29.28
C GLU A 175 124.86 -1.82 28.32
N ALA A 176 123.92 -1.97 27.38
CA ALA A 176 123.58 -0.90 26.42
C ALA A 176 122.70 0.20 27.07
N SER A 177 123.34 1.20 27.68
CA SER A 177 122.69 2.34 28.36
C SER A 177 122.65 3.64 27.54
N LYS A 178 123.33 3.69 26.40
CA LYS A 178 123.42 4.85 25.50
C LYS A 178 122.73 4.61 24.16
N SER A 179 122.49 5.67 23.41
CA SER A 179 121.96 5.58 22.04
C SER A 179 122.94 4.84 21.12
N MET A 180 122.41 4.17 20.09
CA MET A 180 123.22 3.47 19.08
C MET A 180 124.31 4.38 18.50
N SER A 181 123.96 5.61 18.13
CA SER A 181 124.88 6.64 17.61
C SER A 181 126.08 6.92 18.52
N ALA A 182 125.91 6.86 19.84
CA ALA A 182 126.99 7.10 20.80
C ALA A 182 128.02 5.95 20.83
N TYR A 183 127.58 4.70 20.63
CA TYR A 183 128.48 3.55 20.54
C TYR A 183 129.21 3.50 19.20
N VAL A 184 128.55 3.87 18.09
CA VAL A 184 129.17 3.99 16.76
C VAL A 184 130.32 5.00 16.77
N SER A 185 130.10 6.18 17.35
CA SER A 185 131.14 7.22 17.47
C SER A 185 132.34 6.76 18.31
N SER A 186 132.09 6.00 19.39
CA SER A 186 133.15 5.47 20.25
C SER A 186 134.00 4.40 19.54
N ALA A 187 133.40 3.60 18.65
CA ALA A 187 134.12 2.64 17.81
C ALA A 187 135.03 3.33 16.79
N GLN A 188 134.58 4.44 16.18
CA GLN A 188 135.39 5.18 15.21
C GLN A 188 136.69 5.73 15.81
N ILE A 189 136.62 6.29 17.03
CA ILE A 189 137.79 6.83 17.75
C ILE A 189 138.83 5.73 18.02
N ALA A 190 138.40 4.52 18.39
CA ALA A 190 139.30 3.40 18.65
C ALA A 190 140.03 2.92 17.38
N LEU A 191 139.40 3.00 16.20
CA LEU A 191 140.01 2.59 14.94
C LEU A 191 141.10 3.56 14.44
N GLU A 192 140.89 4.87 14.60
CA GLU A 192 141.90 5.88 14.26
C GLU A 192 143.17 5.77 15.12
N ALA A 193 143.01 5.41 16.40
CA ALA A 193 144.13 5.17 17.31
C ALA A 193 145.02 3.98 16.87
N ILE A 194 144.46 2.97 16.18
CA ILE A 194 145.23 1.83 15.64
C ILE A 194 146.08 2.25 14.44
N GLN A 195 145.62 3.20 13.61
CA GLN A 195 146.31 3.61 12.39
C GLN A 195 147.58 4.45 12.62
N SER A 196 147.71 5.10 13.77
CA SER A 196 148.73 6.12 14.03
C SER A 196 149.92 5.66 14.90
N ASP A 197 149.99 4.40 15.36
CA ASP A 197 151.02 3.93 16.30
C ASP A 197 152.45 3.92 15.68
N PRO A 198 153.40 4.75 16.20
CA PRO A 198 154.74 4.91 15.64
C PRO A 198 155.63 3.66 15.81
N LYS A 199 155.37 2.81 16.81
CA LYS A 199 156.20 1.62 17.09
C LYS A 199 155.96 0.49 16.10
N ALA A 200 154.75 0.41 15.54
CA ALA A 200 154.38 -0.62 14.57
C ALA A 200 154.92 -0.35 13.15
N LYS A 201 155.23 0.91 12.81
CA LYS A 201 155.74 1.31 11.48
C LYS A 201 157.15 0.81 11.15
N TRP A 202 157.94 0.45 12.16
CA TRP A 202 159.30 -0.08 11.98
C TRP A 202 159.33 -1.47 11.34
N PHE A 203 158.21 -2.20 11.37
CA PHE A 203 158.11 -3.59 10.91
C PHE A 203 157.42 -3.73 9.54
N VAL A 204 157.38 -2.63 8.77
CA VAL A 204 156.75 -2.58 7.44
C VAL A 204 157.81 -2.74 6.34
N GLY A 205 157.70 -3.81 5.54
CA GLY A 205 158.51 -4.06 4.34
C GLY A 205 159.90 -4.67 4.58
N PHE A 206 160.85 -4.41 3.67
CA PHE A 206 162.19 -5.03 3.64
C PHE A 206 163.19 -4.45 4.67
N ARG A 207 162.76 -3.45 5.45
CA ARG A 207 163.59 -2.67 6.39
C ARG A 207 164.32 -3.50 7.46
N PRO A 208 163.76 -4.60 8.03
CA PRO A 208 164.46 -5.39 9.05
C PRO A 208 165.72 -6.10 8.53
N ALA A 209 165.71 -6.54 7.27
CA ALA A 209 166.81 -7.29 6.67
C ALA A 209 168.05 -6.41 6.41
N ILE A 210 167.82 -5.14 6.04
CA ILE A 210 168.88 -4.15 5.78
C ILE A 210 169.71 -3.87 7.04
N ILE A 211 169.06 -3.82 8.21
CA ILE A 211 169.70 -3.53 9.49
C ILE A 211 170.67 -4.66 9.87
N ILE A 212 170.25 -5.92 9.75
CA ILE A 212 171.09 -7.08 10.08
C ILE A 212 172.32 -7.15 9.15
N PHE A 213 172.13 -6.86 7.85
CA PHE A 213 173.21 -6.90 6.87
C PHE A 213 174.28 -5.82 7.11
N LEU A 214 173.88 -4.59 7.44
CA LEU A 214 174.83 -3.49 7.67
C LEU A 214 175.70 -3.72 8.90
N PHE A 215 175.10 -4.19 10.00
CA PHE A 215 175.83 -4.45 11.24
C PHE A 215 176.80 -5.64 11.11
N THR A 216 176.43 -6.65 10.32
CA THR A 216 177.30 -7.82 10.08
C THR A 216 178.45 -7.52 9.12
N ALA A 217 178.19 -6.77 8.05
CA ALA A 217 179.22 -6.32 7.13
C ALA A 217 180.29 -5.46 7.83
N GLY A 218 179.87 -4.56 8.74
CA GLY A 218 180.78 -3.78 9.58
C GLY A 218 181.61 -4.65 10.54
N GLY A 219 180.99 -5.69 11.13
CA GLY A 219 181.68 -6.66 11.98
C GLY A 219 182.77 -7.45 11.25
N VAL A 220 182.55 -7.82 9.98
CA VAL A 220 183.54 -8.54 9.15
C VAL A 220 184.72 -7.64 8.79
N ALA A 221 184.44 -6.40 8.37
CA ALA A 221 185.48 -5.43 8.02
C ALA A 221 186.38 -5.10 9.21
N GLY A 222 185.79 -4.86 10.39
CA GLY A 222 186.54 -4.56 11.61
C GLY A 222 187.43 -5.71 12.09
N ALA A 223 187.00 -6.96 11.91
CA ALA A 223 187.77 -8.13 12.31
C ALA A 223 189.02 -8.35 11.44
N GLY A 224 188.92 -8.10 10.12
CA GLY A 224 190.04 -8.17 9.19
C GLY A 224 191.14 -7.16 9.50
N THR A 225 190.76 -5.93 9.87
CA THR A 225 191.74 -4.88 10.24
C THR A 225 192.44 -5.16 11.56
N TYR A 226 191.75 -5.76 12.53
CA TYR A 226 192.31 -5.99 13.88
C TYR A 226 193.32 -7.14 13.92
N THR A 227 193.15 -8.15 13.07
CA THR A 227 193.99 -9.36 13.07
C THR A 227 195.05 -9.40 11.97
N GLY A 228 195.09 -8.39 11.09
CA GLY A 228 196.01 -8.35 9.95
C GLY A 228 195.78 -9.47 8.93
N TRP A 229 194.58 -10.06 8.91
CA TRP A 229 194.22 -11.23 8.10
C TRP A 229 194.99 -12.52 8.40
N GLU A 230 195.78 -12.55 9.46
CA GLU A 230 196.33 -13.81 9.95
C GLU A 230 195.21 -14.66 10.56
N VAL A 231 195.23 -15.96 10.24
CA VAL A 231 194.16 -16.88 10.63
C VAL A 231 194.26 -17.18 12.12
N ASN A 232 193.64 -16.32 12.93
CA ASN A 232 193.43 -16.48 14.36
C ASN A 232 191.93 -16.37 14.70
N LEU A 233 191.54 -16.95 15.84
CA LEU A 233 190.19 -17.02 16.38
C LEU A 233 189.46 -15.66 16.39
N SER A 234 190.18 -14.56 16.63
CA SER A 234 189.61 -13.20 16.69
C SER A 234 189.02 -12.71 15.36
N LEU A 235 189.46 -13.24 14.21
CA LEU A 235 188.94 -12.87 12.88
C LEU A 235 187.47 -13.29 12.71
N PHE A 236 187.07 -14.40 13.34
CA PHE A 236 185.72 -14.95 13.21
C PHE A 236 184.79 -14.59 14.38
N ALA A 237 185.33 -14.37 15.59
CA ALA A 237 184.51 -14.12 16.77
C ALA A 237 183.75 -12.77 16.73
N ILE A 238 184.38 -11.72 16.18
CA ILE A 238 183.83 -10.36 16.13
C ILE A 238 182.58 -10.23 15.22
N PRO A 239 182.59 -10.72 13.96
CA PRO A 239 181.41 -10.64 13.09
C PRO A 239 180.22 -11.47 13.60
N ILE A 240 180.49 -12.62 14.24
CA ILE A 240 179.43 -13.46 14.82
C ILE A 240 178.77 -12.75 16.02
N GLY A 241 179.57 -12.08 16.86
CA GLY A 241 179.05 -11.29 17.98
C GLY A 241 178.14 -10.13 17.54
N ALA A 242 178.49 -9.43 16.47
CA ALA A 242 177.68 -8.33 15.91
C ALA A 242 176.33 -8.82 15.35
N LEU A 243 176.29 -10.01 14.74
CA LEU A 243 175.07 -10.61 14.20
C LEU A 243 174.06 -10.94 15.31
N ILE A 244 174.53 -11.51 16.42
CA ILE A 244 173.69 -11.93 17.55
C ILE A 244 173.11 -10.72 18.30
N LEU A 245 173.89 -9.66 18.52
CA LEU A 245 173.40 -8.44 19.18
C LEU A 245 172.33 -7.71 18.36
N SER A 246 172.51 -7.62 17.04
CA SER A 246 171.54 -6.96 16.15
C SER A 246 170.22 -7.74 16.04
N SER A 247 170.27 -9.07 16.05
CA SER A 247 169.06 -9.91 15.96
C SER A 247 168.25 -9.90 17.27
N LEU A 248 168.91 -9.85 18.43
CA LEU A 248 168.25 -9.81 19.74
C LEU A 248 167.49 -8.48 19.97
N ALA A 249 168.07 -7.34 19.56
CA ALA A 249 167.44 -6.02 19.69
C ALA A 249 166.15 -5.87 18.85
N LEU A 250 166.12 -6.50 17.68
CA LEU A 250 164.97 -6.46 16.75
C LEU A 250 163.79 -7.31 17.26
N LEU A 251 164.08 -8.38 18.01
CA LEU A 251 163.08 -9.29 18.56
C LEU A 251 162.32 -8.67 19.75
N VAL A 252 163.02 -7.93 20.62
CA VAL A 252 162.41 -7.23 21.78
C VAL A 252 161.48 -6.10 21.34
N THR A 253 161.86 -5.34 20.30
CA THR A 253 161.04 -4.23 19.79
C THR A 253 159.78 -4.72 19.07
N PHE A 254 159.83 -5.87 18.39
CA PHE A 254 158.64 -6.50 17.77
C PHE A 254 157.62 -6.98 18.81
N ALA A 255 158.09 -7.56 19.92
CA ALA A 255 157.21 -8.04 21.00
C ALA A 255 156.46 -6.89 21.69
N SER A 256 157.10 -5.73 21.89
CA SER A 256 156.48 -4.55 22.49
C SER A 256 155.38 -3.94 21.61
N GLY A 257 155.61 -3.83 20.29
CA GLY A 257 154.61 -3.31 19.34
C GLY A 257 153.36 -4.19 19.20
N LYS A 258 153.50 -5.51 19.35
CA LYS A 258 152.38 -6.45 19.26
C LYS A 258 151.36 -6.33 20.40
N ASN A 259 151.80 -5.91 21.60
CA ASN A 259 150.94 -5.85 22.78
C ASN A 259 150.12 -4.54 22.87
N SER A 260 150.60 -3.45 22.25
CA SER A 260 149.91 -2.14 22.21
C SER A 260 148.63 -2.21 21.38
N ILE A 261 148.73 -2.64 20.13
CA ILE A 261 147.61 -2.70 19.17
C ILE A 261 146.52 -3.71 19.61
N ARG A 262 146.91 -4.78 20.32
CA ARG A 262 145.94 -5.77 20.84
C ARG A 262 144.94 -5.16 21.82
N LYS A 263 145.35 -4.24 22.69
CA LYS A 263 144.44 -3.60 23.66
C LYS A 263 143.40 -2.71 22.99
N ILE A 264 143.83 -1.90 22.03
CA ILE A 264 142.95 -0.94 21.33
C ILE A 264 141.91 -1.69 20.47
N ASN A 265 142.29 -2.83 19.87
CA ASN A 265 141.37 -3.64 19.06
C ASN A 265 140.26 -4.32 19.89
N ILE A 266 140.52 -4.67 21.15
CA ILE A 266 139.48 -5.23 22.05
C ILE A 266 138.43 -4.17 22.36
N GLU A 267 138.84 -2.92 22.54
CA GLU A 267 137.95 -1.80 22.84
C GLU A 267 137.07 -1.43 21.64
N PHE A 268 137.60 -1.51 20.42
CA PHE A 268 136.83 -1.40 19.18
C PHE A 268 135.74 -2.47 19.08
N ALA A 269 136.10 -3.75 19.29
CA ALA A 269 135.17 -4.87 19.18
C ALA A 269 134.01 -4.79 20.20
N LYS A 270 134.29 -4.32 21.42
CA LYS A 270 133.26 -4.14 22.46
C LYS A 270 132.20 -3.10 22.06
N ASN A 271 132.61 -1.95 21.52
CA ASN A 271 131.69 -0.88 21.14
C ASN A 271 130.80 -1.26 19.96
N VAL A 272 131.31 -2.05 19.01
CA VAL A 272 130.54 -2.58 17.89
C VAL A 272 129.41 -3.52 18.35
N ALA A 273 129.69 -4.41 19.31
CA ALA A 273 128.69 -5.34 19.84
C ALA A 273 127.56 -4.61 20.57
N LEU A 274 127.88 -3.59 21.38
CA LEU A 274 126.88 -2.82 22.11
C LEU A 274 126.00 -1.94 21.21
N ALA A 275 126.55 -1.42 20.11
CA ALA A 275 125.78 -0.65 19.12
C ALA A 275 124.70 -1.51 18.44
N LYS A 276 125.00 -2.78 18.11
CA LYS A 276 124.03 -3.72 17.51
C LYS A 276 122.87 -4.05 18.45
N LEU A 277 123.13 -4.20 19.75
CA LEU A 277 122.11 -4.50 20.75
C LEU A 277 121.16 -3.30 21.00
N ALA A 278 121.69 -2.08 20.96
CA ALA A 278 120.89 -0.85 21.08
C ALA A 278 119.88 -0.67 19.92
N TYR A 279 120.23 -1.11 18.71
CA TYR A 279 119.35 -1.07 17.52
C TYR A 279 118.09 -1.91 17.71
N GLU A 280 118.24 -3.19 18.07
CA GLU A 280 117.11 -4.12 18.23
C GLU A 280 116.11 -3.67 19.31
N LYS A 281 116.61 -3.07 20.40
CA LYS A 281 115.76 -2.55 21.48
C LYS A 281 114.91 -1.35 21.03
N SER A 282 115.48 -0.47 20.20
CA SER A 282 114.80 0.75 19.74
C SER A 282 113.66 0.47 18.75
N ILE A 283 113.81 -0.54 17.87
CA ILE A 283 112.74 -0.94 16.93
C ILE A 283 111.51 -1.46 17.67
N ARG A 284 111.69 -2.28 18.72
CA ARG A 284 110.56 -2.83 19.49
C ARG A 284 109.77 -1.74 20.24
N ALA A 285 110.43 -0.68 20.68
CA ALA A 285 109.76 0.42 21.37
C ALA A 285 108.83 1.22 20.43
N ILE A 286 109.26 1.45 19.19
CA ILE A 286 108.48 2.19 18.18
C ILE A 286 107.21 1.41 17.78
N ASP A 287 107.29 0.08 17.63
CA ASP A 287 106.13 -0.72 17.21
C ASP A 287 105.03 -0.78 18.28
N ASN A 288 105.40 -0.86 19.56
CA ASN A 288 104.43 -0.85 20.68
C ASN A 288 103.65 0.47 20.76
N GLU A 289 104.33 1.62 20.58
CA GLU A 289 103.67 2.93 20.65
C GLU A 289 102.66 3.14 19.49
N ARG A 290 102.91 2.52 18.33
CA ARG A 290 101.96 2.54 17.20
C ARG A 290 100.67 1.78 17.55
N GLN A 291 100.77 0.58 18.12
CA GLN A 291 99.63 -0.30 18.38
C GLN A 291 98.66 0.29 19.42
N GLU A 292 99.16 0.93 20.48
CA GLU A 292 98.31 1.57 21.50
C GLU A 292 97.45 2.70 20.92
N LYS A 293 98.02 3.50 20.00
CA LYS A 293 97.29 4.61 19.36
C LYS A 293 96.25 4.13 18.36
N GLU A 294 96.47 3.01 17.66
CA GLU A 294 95.47 2.42 16.76
C GLU A 294 94.27 1.83 17.53
N LEU A 295 94.51 1.18 18.68
CA LEU A 295 93.45 0.59 19.50
C LEU A 295 92.48 1.64 20.05
N ALA A 296 92.98 2.78 20.54
CA ALA A 296 92.14 3.85 21.08
C ALA A 296 91.17 4.45 20.04
N ILE A 297 91.54 4.47 18.76
CA ILE A 297 90.71 4.98 17.67
C ILE A 297 89.57 4.01 17.33
N THR A 298 89.84 2.69 17.38
CA THR A 298 88.80 1.65 17.15
C THR A 298 87.69 1.70 18.21
N THR A 299 88.06 1.82 19.48
CA THR A 299 87.09 1.85 20.59
C THR A 299 86.13 3.05 20.51
N ASN A 300 86.60 4.22 20.05
CA ASN A 300 85.74 5.39 19.90
C ASN A 300 84.70 5.22 18.79
N ARG A 301 85.03 4.54 17.68
CA ARG A 301 84.06 4.25 16.60
C ARG A 301 82.91 3.38 17.12
N ASP A 302 83.24 2.30 17.81
CA ASP A 302 82.26 1.31 18.25
C ASP A 302 81.30 1.88 19.32
N VAL A 303 81.76 2.84 20.14
CA VAL A 303 80.90 3.55 21.10
C VAL A 303 79.88 4.46 20.39
N GLU A 304 80.29 5.21 19.36
CA GLU A 304 79.39 6.11 18.64
C GLU A 304 78.37 5.34 17.77
N ILE A 305 78.74 4.19 17.19
CA ILE A 305 77.80 3.30 16.46
C ILE A 305 76.72 2.75 17.42
N ASN A 306 77.12 2.20 18.58
CA ASN A 306 76.16 1.67 19.56
C ASN A 306 75.21 2.74 20.12
N LYS A 307 75.68 3.99 20.25
CA LYS A 307 74.87 5.12 20.68
C LYS A 307 73.83 5.53 19.62
N ALA A 308 74.14 5.39 18.34
CA ALA A 308 73.18 5.60 17.26
C ALA A 308 72.11 4.49 17.23
N GLU A 309 72.52 3.22 17.33
CA GLU A 309 71.61 2.07 17.31
C GLU A 309 70.63 2.09 18.49
N SER A 310 71.12 2.31 19.71
CA SER A 310 70.29 2.38 20.94
C SER A 310 69.25 3.51 20.92
N ARG A 311 69.45 4.56 20.12
CA ARG A 311 68.53 5.70 20.02
C ARG A 311 67.42 5.50 18.99
N TYR A 312 67.72 4.88 17.86
CA TYR A 312 66.79 4.82 16.71
C TYR A 312 66.09 3.46 16.55
N MET A 313 66.72 2.33 16.92
CA MET A 313 66.08 1.01 16.82
C MET A 313 64.81 0.84 17.67
N PRO A 314 64.76 1.29 18.94
CA PRO A 314 63.53 1.19 19.74
C PRO A 314 62.35 1.98 19.14
N ARG A 315 62.64 3.10 18.44
CA ARG A 315 61.63 3.92 17.77
C ARG A 315 61.06 3.21 16.55
N LEU A 316 61.88 2.52 15.76
CA LEU A 316 61.43 1.73 14.61
C LEU A 316 60.49 0.59 15.05
N ASN A 317 60.84 -0.13 16.12
CA ASN A 317 59.98 -1.18 16.67
C ASN A 317 58.66 -0.65 17.24
N GLU A 318 58.69 0.53 17.86
CA GLU A 318 57.48 1.17 18.38
C GLU A 318 56.53 1.62 17.27
N VAL A 319 57.06 2.09 16.12
CA VAL A 319 56.25 2.43 14.94
C VAL A 319 55.53 1.20 14.40
N THR A 320 56.21 0.06 14.28
CA THR A 320 55.60 -1.21 13.85
C THR A 320 54.49 -1.66 14.81
N ARG A 321 54.73 -1.56 16.12
CA ARG A 321 53.74 -1.94 17.15
C ARG A 321 52.50 -1.05 17.12
N LEU A 322 52.68 0.26 16.92
CA LEU A 322 51.57 1.21 16.81
C LEU A 322 50.75 0.98 15.54
N LEU A 323 51.41 0.71 14.40
CA LEU A 323 50.74 0.35 13.16
C LEU A 323 49.86 -0.89 13.33
N GLU A 324 50.37 -1.96 13.92
CA GLU A 324 49.62 -3.20 14.15
C GLU A 324 48.38 -2.97 15.03
N ASN A 325 48.51 -2.16 16.08
CA ASN A 325 47.39 -1.80 16.95
C ASN A 325 46.33 -0.93 16.24
N ASP A 326 46.75 0.06 15.46
CA ASP A 326 45.82 0.93 14.74
C ASP A 326 45.12 0.21 13.59
N LEU A 327 45.80 -0.76 12.94
CA LEU A 327 45.20 -1.65 11.95
C LEU A 327 44.13 -2.55 12.58
N GLN A 328 44.42 -3.13 13.76
CA GLN A 328 43.44 -3.93 14.49
C GLN A 328 42.20 -3.13 14.89
N LYS A 329 42.36 -1.90 15.38
CA LYS A 329 41.22 -1.02 15.72
C LYS A 329 40.36 -0.71 14.50
N GLU A 330 40.96 -0.52 13.33
CA GLU A 330 40.21 -0.24 12.11
C GLU A 330 39.46 -1.50 11.61
N VAL A 331 40.05 -2.70 11.73
CA VAL A 331 39.37 -3.97 11.48
C VAL A 331 38.15 -4.15 12.39
N ASP A 332 38.32 -3.92 13.70
CA ASP A 332 37.23 -4.03 14.68
C ASP A 332 36.11 -3.00 14.44
N ARG A 333 36.49 -1.79 14.02
CA ARG A 333 35.56 -0.73 13.65
C ARG A 333 34.77 -1.11 12.39
N PHE A 334 35.44 -1.57 11.34
CA PHE A 334 34.81 -1.99 10.09
C PHE A 334 33.82 -3.13 10.34
N ALA A 335 34.22 -4.17 11.08
CA ALA A 335 33.34 -5.29 11.42
C ALA A 335 32.08 -4.84 12.18
N ASN A 336 32.22 -3.92 13.14
CA ASN A 336 31.08 -3.38 13.89
C ASN A 336 30.14 -2.53 13.02
N VAL A 337 30.68 -1.69 12.14
CA VAL A 337 29.87 -0.85 11.25
C VAL A 337 29.18 -1.71 10.19
N ALA A 338 29.87 -2.69 9.61
CA ALA A 338 29.29 -3.63 8.66
C ALA A 338 28.11 -4.42 9.27
N LYS A 339 28.28 -4.95 10.50
CA LYS A 339 27.21 -5.65 11.21
C LYS A 339 26.01 -4.76 11.52
N LYS A 340 26.23 -3.50 11.90
CA LYS A 340 25.15 -2.52 12.13
C LYS A 340 24.42 -2.15 10.84
N LEU A 341 25.16 -2.07 9.72
CA LEU A 341 24.59 -1.80 8.42
C LEU A 341 23.70 -2.96 7.95
N GLU A 342 24.19 -4.19 8.06
CA GLU A 342 23.47 -5.42 7.71
C GLU A 342 22.17 -5.55 8.52
N THR A 343 22.25 -5.44 9.85
CA THR A 343 21.06 -5.48 10.72
C THR A 343 20.07 -4.35 10.42
N LYS A 344 20.55 -3.17 10.01
CA LYS A 344 19.65 -2.07 9.62
C LYS A 344 18.93 -2.34 8.30
N ILE A 345 19.63 -2.88 7.29
CA ILE A 345 19.00 -3.25 6.01
C ILE A 345 17.96 -4.36 6.21
N GLU A 346 18.27 -5.36 7.05
CA GLU A 346 17.32 -6.41 7.41
C GLU A 346 16.09 -5.85 8.13
N GLN A 347 16.28 -4.95 9.09
CA GLN A 347 15.18 -4.28 9.78
C GLN A 347 14.35 -3.42 8.83
N ASP A 348 14.98 -2.61 7.98
CA ASP A 348 14.30 -1.76 6.98
C ASP A 348 13.45 -2.64 6.02
N THR A 349 13.92 -3.84 5.67
CA THR A 349 13.19 -4.82 4.82
C THR A 349 11.99 -5.43 5.54
N ILE A 350 12.16 -5.81 6.81
CA ILE A 350 11.08 -6.33 7.66
C ILE A 350 10.02 -5.25 7.88
N ASP A 351 10.43 -4.02 8.16
CA ASP A 351 9.54 -2.89 8.41
C ASP A 351 8.72 -2.55 7.15
N ALA A 352 9.36 -2.54 5.97
CA ALA A 352 8.67 -2.34 4.68
C ALA A 352 7.61 -3.43 4.42
N SER A 353 7.96 -4.70 4.68
CA SER A 353 7.03 -5.83 4.53
C SER A 353 5.89 -5.76 5.54
N SER A 354 6.20 -5.45 6.80
CA SER A 354 5.21 -5.28 7.88
C SER A 354 4.25 -4.12 7.61
N GLN A 355 4.73 -3.03 7.02
CA GLN A 355 3.91 -1.90 6.62
C GLN A 355 2.96 -2.28 5.48
N PHE A 356 3.43 -3.04 4.48
CA PHE A 356 2.57 -3.56 3.41
C PHE A 356 1.47 -4.46 3.96
N ASP A 357 1.80 -5.41 4.85
CA ASP A 357 0.82 -6.31 5.46
C ASP A 357 -0.25 -5.55 6.24
N LYS A 358 0.13 -4.49 6.96
CA LYS A 358 -0.82 -3.61 7.66
C LYS A 358 -1.72 -2.87 6.68
N THR A 359 -1.17 -2.26 5.64
CA THR A 359 -1.96 -1.55 4.62
C THR A 359 -2.93 -2.50 3.91
N MET A 360 -2.51 -3.73 3.59
CA MET A 360 -3.39 -4.74 3.02
C MET A 360 -4.51 -5.15 3.97
N ALA A 361 -4.21 -5.34 5.26
CA ALA A 361 -5.22 -5.64 6.27
C ALA A 361 -6.22 -4.49 6.45
N ASP A 362 -5.74 -3.24 6.44
CA ASP A 362 -6.61 -2.05 6.54
C ASP A 362 -7.54 -1.93 5.32
N ILE A 363 -7.04 -2.20 4.11
CA ILE A 363 -7.86 -2.23 2.88
C ILE A 363 -8.91 -3.34 2.95
N GLU A 364 -8.55 -4.55 3.38
CA GLU A 364 -9.49 -5.66 3.55
C GLU A 364 -10.58 -5.35 4.59
N LEU A 365 -10.22 -4.69 5.69
CA LEU A 365 -11.17 -4.30 6.74
C LEU A 365 -12.12 -3.20 6.23
N SER A 366 -11.59 -2.22 5.49
CA SER A 366 -12.40 -1.18 4.83
C SER A 366 -13.33 -1.75 3.77
N GLU A 367 -12.88 -2.72 2.97
CA GLU A 367 -13.69 -3.43 1.97
C GLU A 367 -14.89 -4.13 2.65
N GLN A 368 -14.65 -4.85 3.74
CA GLN A 368 -15.70 -5.53 4.49
C GLN A 368 -16.70 -4.55 5.14
N GLU A 369 -16.23 -3.42 5.65
CA GLU A 369 -17.09 -2.40 6.24
C GLU A 369 -17.95 -1.70 5.18
N GLU A 370 -17.36 -1.30 4.04
CA GLU A 370 -18.09 -0.69 2.92
C GLU A 370 -19.09 -1.68 2.29
N GLU A 371 -18.71 -2.95 2.08
CA GLU A 371 -19.62 -4.00 1.57
C GLU A 371 -20.82 -4.19 2.51
N LYS A 372 -20.59 -4.22 3.83
CA LYS A 372 -21.65 -4.29 4.82
C LYS A 372 -22.56 -3.05 4.80
N GLN A 373 -22.01 -1.86 4.60
CA GLN A 373 -22.80 -0.63 4.48
C GLN A 373 -23.67 -0.63 3.21
N ILE A 374 -23.11 -1.09 2.07
CA ILE A 374 -23.86 -1.26 0.82
C ILE A 374 -25.00 -2.26 1.02
N GLN A 375 -24.73 -3.41 1.66
CA GLN A 375 -25.74 -4.41 1.95
C GLN A 375 -26.85 -3.87 2.87
N ASN A 376 -26.50 -3.18 3.97
CA ASN A 376 -27.48 -2.58 4.87
C ASN A 376 -28.36 -1.52 4.16
N THR A 377 -27.79 -0.76 3.23
CA THR A 377 -28.53 0.23 2.45
C THR A 377 -29.52 -0.45 1.50
N TYR A 378 -29.11 -1.54 0.85
CA TYR A 378 -29.99 -2.35 0.01
C TYR A 378 -31.11 -3.00 0.83
N ASP A 379 -30.77 -3.62 1.97
CA ASP A 379 -31.76 -4.27 2.84
C ASP A 379 -32.77 -3.25 3.38
N SER A 380 -32.31 -2.05 3.74
CA SER A 380 -33.20 -0.95 4.16
C SER A 380 -34.12 -0.47 3.03
N ALA A 381 -33.60 -0.39 1.80
CA ALA A 381 -34.39 -0.01 0.62
C ALA A 381 -35.46 -1.07 0.29
N ILE A 382 -35.11 -2.36 0.33
CA ILE A 382 -36.06 -3.45 0.13
C ILE A 382 -37.11 -3.47 1.24
N ALA A 383 -36.70 -3.34 2.51
CA ALA A 383 -37.63 -3.28 3.64
C ALA A 383 -38.62 -2.11 3.49
N SER A 384 -38.16 -0.93 3.05
CA SER A 384 -39.05 0.21 2.78
C SER A 384 -40.02 -0.04 1.63
N ILE A 385 -39.60 -0.75 0.57
CA ILE A 385 -40.49 -1.14 -0.54
C ILE A 385 -41.54 -2.16 -0.06
N GLU A 386 -41.13 -3.16 0.73
CA GLU A 386 -42.03 -4.16 1.31
C GLU A 386 -43.03 -3.53 2.29
N GLU A 387 -42.59 -2.53 3.08
CA GLU A 387 -43.46 -1.77 3.98
C GLU A 387 -44.48 -0.92 3.21
N ASP A 388 -44.08 -0.23 2.14
CA ASP A 388 -45.00 0.52 1.25
C ASP A 388 -46.02 -0.43 0.60
N GLN A 389 -45.56 -1.58 0.10
CA GLN A 389 -46.42 -2.60 -0.48
C GLN A 389 -47.44 -3.11 0.53
N THR A 390 -46.99 -3.50 1.72
CA THR A 390 -47.86 -4.06 2.76
C THR A 390 -48.87 -3.03 3.24
N THR A 391 -48.43 -1.80 3.52
CA THR A 391 -49.28 -0.72 4.02
C THR A 391 -50.32 -0.29 2.98
N THR A 392 -49.90 -0.14 1.73
CA THR A 392 -50.81 0.24 0.63
C THR A 392 -51.81 -0.88 0.37
N MET A 393 -51.37 -2.14 0.29
CA MET A 393 -52.25 -3.28 0.06
C MET A 393 -53.25 -3.47 1.22
N GLN A 394 -52.81 -3.30 2.46
CA GLN A 394 -53.70 -3.37 3.62
C GLN A 394 -54.78 -2.28 3.57
N ARG A 395 -54.40 -1.02 3.27
CA ARG A 395 -55.37 0.07 3.08
C ARG A 395 -56.38 -0.23 1.97
N LEU A 396 -55.91 -0.77 0.84
CA LEU A 396 -56.77 -1.16 -0.28
C LEU A 396 -57.73 -2.28 0.13
N SER A 397 -57.22 -3.33 0.78
CA SER A 397 -58.01 -4.46 1.28
C SER A 397 -59.05 -4.05 2.31
N ASP A 398 -58.71 -3.15 3.24
CA ASP A 398 -59.63 -2.64 4.26
C ASP A 398 -60.75 -1.80 3.61
N ARG A 399 -60.40 -0.89 2.69
CA ARG A 399 -61.38 -0.09 1.93
C ARG A 399 -62.31 -1.01 1.13
N TRP A 400 -61.72 -1.94 0.39
CA TRP A 400 -62.42 -2.93 -0.44
C TRP A 400 -63.40 -3.77 0.37
N GLY A 401 -62.93 -4.44 1.43
CA GLY A 401 -63.74 -5.30 2.28
C GLY A 401 -64.85 -4.55 2.99
N ASN A 402 -64.56 -3.36 3.53
CA ASN A 402 -65.57 -2.53 4.21
C ASN A 402 -66.68 -2.13 3.25
N THR A 403 -66.37 -1.55 2.10
CA THR A 403 -67.39 -1.09 1.14
C THR A 403 -68.21 -2.25 0.58
N LEU A 404 -67.58 -3.40 0.24
CA LEU A 404 -68.32 -4.58 -0.20
C LEU A 404 -69.25 -5.13 0.88
N SER A 405 -68.80 -5.16 2.14
CA SER A 405 -69.63 -5.64 3.25
C SER A 405 -70.82 -4.71 3.53
N THR A 406 -70.62 -3.39 3.43
CA THR A 406 -71.70 -2.39 3.52
C THR A 406 -72.71 -2.60 2.39
N PHE A 407 -72.24 -2.68 1.15
CA PHE A 407 -73.10 -2.91 -0.01
C PHE A 407 -73.91 -4.21 0.10
N SER A 408 -73.27 -5.30 0.53
CA SER A 408 -73.94 -6.60 0.75
C SER A 408 -75.03 -6.50 1.81
N THR A 409 -74.70 -5.90 2.96
CA THR A 409 -75.64 -5.75 4.08
C THR A 409 -76.83 -4.88 3.68
N GLU A 410 -76.59 -3.79 2.95
CA GLU A 410 -77.65 -2.91 2.46
C GLU A 410 -78.53 -3.60 1.42
N SER A 411 -77.94 -4.36 0.48
CA SER A 411 -78.67 -5.14 -0.53
C SER A 411 -79.55 -6.23 0.10
N GLU A 412 -79.04 -6.93 1.11
CA GLU A 412 -79.81 -7.91 1.89
C GLU A 412 -80.95 -7.23 2.66
N ASN A 413 -80.68 -6.09 3.31
CA ASN A 413 -81.71 -5.33 4.02
C ASN A 413 -82.81 -4.86 3.09
N GLN A 414 -82.47 -4.37 1.90
CA GLN A 414 -83.45 -3.99 0.88
C GLN A 414 -84.32 -5.18 0.46
N SER A 415 -83.69 -6.33 0.19
CA SER A 415 -84.38 -7.56 -0.21
C SER A 415 -85.30 -8.09 0.88
N ASN A 416 -84.83 -8.14 2.12
CA ASN A 416 -85.61 -8.56 3.29
C ASN A 416 -86.79 -7.61 3.56
N THR A 417 -86.56 -6.30 3.50
CA THR A 417 -87.62 -5.29 3.66
C THR A 417 -88.67 -5.43 2.57
N ASN A 418 -88.24 -5.65 1.32
CA ASN A 418 -89.16 -5.86 0.20
C ASN A 418 -89.97 -7.15 0.39
N ALA A 419 -89.34 -8.26 0.77
CA ALA A 419 -90.02 -9.54 0.97
C ALA A 419 -91.04 -9.50 2.13
N LEU A 420 -90.76 -8.73 3.18
CA LEU A 420 -91.67 -8.54 4.32
C LEU A 420 -92.93 -7.76 3.92
N ASN A 421 -92.77 -6.65 3.18
CA ASN A 421 -93.88 -5.79 2.76
C ASN A 421 -94.64 -6.35 1.55
N HIS A 422 -93.93 -7.04 0.66
CA HIS A 422 -94.43 -7.55 -0.62
C HIS A 422 -94.05 -9.03 -0.78
N PRO A 423 -94.72 -9.95 -0.07
CA PRO A 423 -94.42 -11.37 -0.17
C PRO A 423 -94.51 -11.87 -1.62
N SER A 424 -93.75 -12.92 -1.92
CA SER A 424 -93.83 -13.60 -3.22
C SER A 424 -95.25 -14.12 -3.46
N TRP A 425 -95.67 -14.10 -4.72
CA TRP A 425 -96.99 -14.62 -5.09
C TRP A 425 -97.12 -16.09 -4.74
N LYS A 426 -98.21 -16.43 -4.04
CA LYS A 426 -98.62 -17.81 -3.74
C LYS A 426 -99.96 -18.08 -4.43
N SER A 427 -100.24 -19.34 -4.73
CA SER A 427 -101.53 -19.76 -5.31
C SER A 427 -102.68 -19.72 -4.30
N ASP A 428 -102.37 -19.79 -3.00
CA ASP A 428 -103.34 -19.72 -1.91
C ASP A 428 -103.30 -18.34 -1.22
N TRP A 429 -104.45 -17.68 -1.20
CA TRP A 429 -104.66 -16.33 -0.64
C TRP A 429 -105.62 -16.36 0.56
N SER A 430 -105.99 -17.53 1.08
CA SER A 430 -106.95 -17.67 2.18
C SER A 430 -106.54 -16.95 3.47
N GLU A 431 -105.23 -16.84 3.70
CA GLU A 431 -104.65 -16.14 4.86
C GLU A 431 -104.25 -14.68 4.58
N TRP A 432 -104.39 -14.21 3.33
CA TRP A 432 -104.01 -12.85 2.96
C TRP A 432 -104.96 -11.83 3.59
N LYS A 433 -104.38 -10.73 4.08
CA LYS A 433 -105.12 -9.60 4.62
C LYS A 433 -104.65 -8.32 3.92
N PRO A 434 -105.57 -7.42 3.57
CA PRO A 434 -105.21 -6.14 2.99
C PRO A 434 -104.38 -5.32 3.98
N ASN A 435 -103.42 -4.56 3.47
CA ASN A 435 -102.62 -3.66 4.29
C ASN A 435 -103.51 -2.59 4.92
N ALA A 436 -103.35 -2.35 6.22
CA ALA A 436 -104.07 -1.30 6.94
C ALA A 436 -103.54 0.11 6.63
N VAL A 437 -102.28 0.19 6.21
CA VAL A 437 -101.59 1.41 5.78
C VAL A 437 -100.96 1.13 4.43
N SER A 438 -101.10 2.07 3.48
CA SER A 438 -100.49 1.93 2.16
C SER A 438 -98.97 1.85 2.27
N CYS A 439 -98.36 0.92 1.55
CA CYS A 439 -96.91 0.84 1.41
C CYS A 439 -96.41 1.95 0.48
N ASN A 440 -95.32 2.61 0.85
CA ASN A 440 -94.68 3.63 0.01
C ASN A 440 -93.88 3.00 -1.14
N THR A 441 -93.63 1.69 -1.11
CA THR A 441 -92.98 0.95 -2.20
C THR A 441 -93.96 -0.02 -2.84
N ILE A 442 -93.79 -0.26 -4.14
CA ILE A 442 -94.56 -1.22 -4.92
C ILE A 442 -93.55 -2.14 -5.61
N SER A 443 -93.45 -3.38 -5.14
CA SER A 443 -92.51 -4.38 -5.67
C SER A 443 -92.92 -4.83 -7.07
N LEU A 444 -92.10 -4.56 -8.08
CA LEU A 444 -92.36 -4.93 -9.47
C LEU A 444 -91.64 -6.20 -9.88
N GLY A 445 -90.59 -6.58 -9.15
CA GLY A 445 -89.80 -7.79 -9.38
C GLY A 445 -88.42 -7.66 -8.78
N THR A 446 -87.47 -8.37 -9.37
CA THR A 446 -86.04 -8.27 -9.08
C THR A 446 -85.28 -8.08 -10.39
N PHE A 447 -84.07 -7.52 -10.31
CA PHE A 447 -83.15 -7.43 -11.42
C PHE A 447 -81.77 -7.91 -10.99
N ASP A 448 -81.05 -8.53 -11.92
CA ASP A 448 -79.73 -9.07 -11.69
C ASP A 448 -78.69 -8.07 -12.16
N VAL A 449 -77.66 -7.86 -11.33
CA VAL A 449 -76.55 -6.97 -11.63
C VAL A 449 -75.25 -7.77 -11.62
N PRO A 450 -74.73 -8.17 -12.80
CA PRO A 450 -73.45 -8.82 -12.91
C PRO A 450 -72.32 -7.83 -12.58
N PHE A 451 -71.39 -8.22 -11.70
CA PHE A 451 -70.24 -7.36 -11.34
C PHE A 451 -69.36 -7.02 -12.55
N SER A 452 -69.28 -7.90 -13.54
CA SER A 452 -68.57 -7.67 -14.80
C SER A 452 -69.09 -6.46 -15.58
N ASP A 453 -70.41 -6.23 -15.50
CA ASP A 453 -71.09 -5.20 -16.28
C ASP A 453 -70.97 -3.83 -15.60
N ILE A 454 -70.86 -3.82 -14.27
CA ILE A 454 -70.66 -2.61 -13.47
C ILE A 454 -69.24 -2.06 -13.64
N ALA A 455 -68.24 -2.95 -13.64
CA ALA A 455 -66.92 -2.60 -13.13
C ALA A 455 -65.72 -2.89 -14.04
N GLY A 456 -65.92 -3.54 -15.19
CA GLY A 456 -64.82 -3.87 -16.09
C GLY A 456 -63.86 -4.91 -15.50
N GLU A 457 -62.55 -4.65 -15.57
CA GLU A 457 -61.53 -5.56 -15.03
C GLU A 457 -61.50 -5.49 -13.50
N LEU A 458 -61.54 -6.66 -12.85
CA LEU A 458 -61.48 -6.78 -11.40
C LEU A 458 -60.03 -6.81 -10.90
N PRO A 459 -59.79 -6.41 -9.63
CA PRO A 459 -58.50 -6.57 -8.97
C PRO A 459 -57.96 -8.01 -9.04
N SER A 460 -56.65 -8.16 -9.20
CA SER A 460 -56.01 -9.45 -9.47
C SER A 460 -55.44 -10.14 -8.23
N SER A 461 -55.10 -9.34 -7.21
CA SER A 461 -54.48 -9.79 -5.96
C SER A 461 -55.44 -10.66 -5.13
N LYS A 462 -54.88 -11.62 -4.40
CA LYS A 462 -55.68 -12.58 -3.59
C LYS A 462 -56.45 -11.88 -2.48
N GLU A 463 -55.86 -10.84 -1.94
CA GLU A 463 -56.38 -9.97 -0.87
C GLU A 463 -57.60 -9.16 -1.33
N LEU A 464 -57.75 -8.96 -2.64
CA LEU A 464 -58.81 -8.16 -3.26
C LEU A 464 -59.84 -9.01 -4.02
N GLN A 465 -59.88 -10.32 -3.76
CA GLN A 465 -60.88 -11.19 -4.35
C GLN A 465 -62.28 -10.80 -3.87
N LEU A 466 -63.25 -10.88 -4.79
CA LEU A 466 -64.66 -10.68 -4.45
C LEU A 466 -65.10 -11.74 -3.43
N THR A 467 -65.60 -11.28 -2.30
CA THR A 467 -66.24 -12.12 -1.28
C THR A 467 -67.73 -12.34 -1.56
N LEU A 468 -68.28 -11.64 -2.55
CA LEU A 468 -69.67 -11.70 -2.97
C LEU A 468 -69.84 -12.61 -4.18
N GLU A 469 -71.08 -13.07 -4.38
CA GLU A 469 -71.45 -13.76 -5.62
C GLU A 469 -71.24 -12.84 -6.83
N PRO A 470 -70.87 -13.38 -7.99
CA PRO A 470 -70.56 -12.59 -9.19
C PRO A 470 -71.78 -11.84 -9.79
N ILE A 471 -72.98 -12.16 -9.31
CA ILE A 471 -74.24 -11.53 -9.71
C ILE A 471 -74.99 -11.16 -8.44
N VAL A 472 -75.43 -9.91 -8.34
CA VAL A 472 -76.24 -9.43 -7.20
C VAL A 472 -77.66 -9.20 -7.67
N THR A 473 -78.61 -9.84 -7.02
CA THR A 473 -80.04 -9.65 -7.32
C THR A 473 -80.62 -8.58 -6.40
N LEU A 474 -81.16 -7.51 -6.98
CA LEU A 474 -81.75 -6.38 -6.25
C LEU A 474 -83.27 -6.29 -6.50
N PRO A 475 -84.07 -5.84 -5.51
CA PRO A 475 -85.50 -5.64 -5.71
C PRO A 475 -85.79 -4.41 -6.58
N LEU A 476 -86.65 -4.58 -7.59
CA LEU A 476 -87.15 -3.48 -8.42
C LEU A 476 -88.45 -2.95 -7.84
N CYS A 477 -88.46 -1.71 -7.36
CA CYS A 477 -89.64 -1.10 -6.73
C CYS A 477 -89.99 0.26 -7.34
N ALA A 478 -91.26 0.45 -7.65
CA ALA A 478 -91.85 1.79 -7.79
C ALA A 478 -92.00 2.43 -6.40
N SER A 479 -91.89 3.75 -6.28
CA SER A 479 -91.98 4.46 -5.00
C SER A 479 -93.03 5.56 -5.03
N LEU A 480 -94.04 5.45 -4.16
CA LEU A 480 -95.01 6.51 -3.91
C LEU A 480 -94.38 7.64 -3.09
N PRO A 481 -94.75 8.89 -3.35
CA PRO A 481 -95.74 9.27 -4.34
C PRO A 481 -95.18 9.56 -5.74
N ASN A 482 -93.92 10.00 -5.84
CA ASN A 482 -93.43 10.66 -7.04
C ASN A 482 -92.90 9.69 -8.12
N ASN A 483 -92.47 8.49 -7.73
CA ASN A 483 -91.71 7.56 -8.58
C ASN A 483 -92.47 6.25 -8.83
N THR A 484 -93.78 6.35 -9.04
CA THR A 484 -94.68 5.20 -9.23
C THR A 484 -94.99 4.89 -10.70
N SER A 485 -94.79 5.89 -11.58
CA SER A 485 -95.05 5.73 -13.01
C SER A 485 -93.99 4.85 -13.67
N MET A 486 -94.41 3.96 -14.56
CA MET A 486 -93.54 2.98 -15.24
C MET A 486 -93.79 2.95 -16.75
N LEU A 487 -92.71 2.85 -17.53
CA LEU A 487 -92.70 2.65 -18.97
C LEU A 487 -91.98 1.34 -19.30
N ILE A 488 -92.64 0.46 -20.04
CA ILE A 488 -92.07 -0.78 -20.57
C ILE A 488 -92.03 -0.68 -22.08
N SER A 489 -90.84 -0.67 -22.66
CA SER A 489 -90.62 -0.53 -24.10
C SER A 489 -90.16 -1.85 -24.71
N SER A 490 -90.82 -2.29 -25.78
CA SER A 490 -90.43 -3.52 -26.50
C SER A 490 -90.51 -3.37 -28.00
N SER A 491 -89.88 -4.29 -28.72
CA SER A 491 -89.91 -4.41 -30.19
C SER A 491 -91.22 -5.01 -30.73
N GLY A 492 -92.23 -5.22 -29.87
CA GLY A 492 -93.48 -5.92 -30.17
C GLY A 492 -93.37 -7.46 -30.11
N LYS A 493 -92.17 -8.03 -30.32
CA LYS A 493 -91.94 -9.49 -30.27
C LYS A 493 -92.13 -10.08 -28.86
N GLN A 494 -91.81 -9.32 -27.83
CA GLN A 494 -91.95 -9.71 -26.42
C GLN A 494 -93.25 -9.21 -25.77
N ARG A 495 -94.25 -8.80 -26.58
CA ARG A 495 -95.52 -8.22 -26.10
C ARG A 495 -96.11 -8.98 -24.91
N GLN A 496 -96.18 -10.31 -24.97
CA GLN A 496 -96.77 -11.12 -23.91
C GLN A 496 -96.05 -10.92 -22.55
N LYS A 497 -94.72 -10.81 -22.54
CA LYS A 497 -93.95 -10.55 -21.32
C LYS A 497 -94.23 -9.15 -20.78
N CYS A 498 -94.31 -8.14 -21.65
CA CYS A 498 -94.66 -6.77 -21.25
C CYS A 498 -96.06 -6.68 -20.65
N ILE A 499 -97.03 -7.39 -21.24
CA ILE A 499 -98.38 -7.50 -20.67
C ILE A 499 -98.34 -8.17 -19.29
N SER A 500 -97.59 -9.25 -19.10
CA SER A 500 -97.44 -9.88 -17.79
C SER A 500 -96.81 -8.93 -16.77
N MET A 501 -95.84 -8.11 -17.16
CA MET A 501 -95.26 -7.06 -16.29
C MET A 501 -96.29 -5.99 -15.91
N LEU A 502 -97.11 -5.52 -16.87
CA LEU A 502 -98.21 -4.59 -16.61
C LEU A 502 -99.21 -5.17 -15.59
N GLN A 503 -99.68 -6.39 -15.82
CA GLN A 503 -100.61 -7.08 -14.93
C GLN A 503 -100.02 -7.27 -13.53
N ASN A 504 -98.74 -7.67 -13.44
CA ASN A 504 -98.05 -7.80 -12.17
C ASN A 504 -97.96 -6.46 -11.42
N ALA A 505 -97.62 -5.37 -12.11
CA ALA A 505 -97.57 -4.04 -11.53
C ALA A 505 -98.94 -3.61 -10.98
N MET A 506 -100.02 -3.85 -11.75
CA MET A 506 -101.39 -3.57 -11.29
C MET A 506 -101.76 -4.36 -10.03
N MET A 507 -101.48 -5.67 -10.00
CA MET A 507 -101.74 -6.50 -8.82
C MET A 507 -100.93 -6.03 -7.62
N ARG A 508 -99.67 -5.62 -7.83
CA ARG A 508 -98.82 -5.09 -6.76
C ARG A 508 -99.33 -3.76 -6.23
N VAL A 509 -99.85 -2.87 -7.09
CA VAL A 509 -100.52 -1.63 -6.67
C VAL A 509 -101.75 -1.95 -5.79
N LEU A 510 -102.59 -2.90 -6.20
CA LEU A 510 -103.78 -3.32 -5.44
C LEU A 510 -103.44 -3.92 -4.07
N THR A 511 -102.34 -4.66 -3.96
CA THR A 511 -101.91 -5.24 -2.69
C THR A 511 -101.10 -4.27 -1.81
N ALA A 512 -100.44 -3.28 -2.41
CA ALA A 512 -99.61 -2.31 -1.70
C ALA A 512 -100.42 -1.18 -1.07
N ILE A 513 -101.47 -0.72 -1.75
CA ILE A 513 -102.27 0.45 -1.34
C ILE A 513 -103.58 -0.03 -0.68
N THR A 514 -104.01 0.65 0.39
CA THR A 514 -105.25 0.31 1.11
C THR A 514 -106.48 0.33 0.18
N PRO A 515 -107.45 -0.59 0.36
CA PRO A 515 -108.69 -0.61 -0.41
C PRO A 515 -109.41 0.75 -0.45
N GLY A 516 -109.99 1.11 -1.60
CA GLY A 516 -110.68 2.38 -1.81
C GLY A 516 -109.79 3.58 -2.13
N LYS A 517 -108.45 3.47 -1.99
CA LYS A 517 -107.49 4.54 -2.32
C LYS A 517 -106.81 4.38 -3.69
N VAL A 518 -107.31 3.49 -4.55
CA VAL A 518 -106.77 3.24 -5.91
C VAL A 518 -107.91 3.19 -6.91
N LYS A 519 -107.77 3.87 -8.04
CA LYS A 519 -108.66 3.76 -9.21
C LYS A 519 -107.86 3.49 -10.47
N PHE A 520 -108.34 2.58 -11.32
CA PHE A 520 -107.68 2.27 -12.58
C PHE A 520 -108.45 2.82 -13.79
N THR A 521 -107.70 3.31 -14.79
CA THR A 521 -108.21 3.58 -16.14
C THR A 521 -107.42 2.72 -17.11
N LEU A 522 -108.09 1.76 -17.75
CA LEU A 522 -107.44 0.74 -18.57
C LEU A 522 -107.64 1.02 -20.05
N ILE A 523 -106.56 1.09 -20.82
CA ILE A 523 -106.58 1.32 -22.27
C ILE A 523 -105.93 0.11 -22.97
N ASP A 524 -106.70 -0.56 -23.83
CA ASP A 524 -106.27 -1.79 -24.55
C ASP A 524 -106.68 -1.76 -26.03
N PRO A 525 -106.05 -0.91 -26.85
CA PRO A 525 -106.44 -0.70 -28.25
C PRO A 525 -106.22 -1.93 -29.14
N VAL A 526 -105.34 -2.86 -28.75
CA VAL A 526 -104.99 -4.06 -29.53
C VAL A 526 -105.60 -5.33 -28.94
N GLY A 527 -105.50 -5.55 -27.62
CA GLY A 527 -106.02 -6.75 -26.97
C GLY A 527 -107.53 -6.78 -26.79
N LEU A 528 -108.22 -5.67 -27.09
CA LEU A 528 -109.68 -5.53 -27.03
C LEU A 528 -110.29 -5.90 -25.66
N GLY A 529 -109.51 -5.71 -24.58
CA GLY A 529 -109.87 -6.03 -23.20
C GLY A 529 -109.30 -7.36 -22.70
N GLN A 530 -108.80 -8.24 -23.59
CA GLN A 530 -108.19 -9.50 -23.19
C GLN A 530 -106.93 -9.29 -22.34
N THR A 531 -106.19 -8.20 -22.59
CA THR A 531 -104.99 -7.84 -21.83
C THR A 531 -105.26 -7.68 -20.33
N PHE A 532 -106.48 -7.29 -19.94
CA PHE A 532 -106.84 -7.03 -18.55
C PHE A 532 -107.92 -7.97 -18.01
N ALA A 533 -108.32 -9.01 -18.76
CA ALA A 533 -109.43 -9.89 -18.41
C ALA A 533 -109.33 -10.45 -16.98
N ASN A 534 -108.13 -10.90 -16.56
CA ASN A 534 -107.88 -11.44 -15.23
C ASN A 534 -108.15 -10.43 -14.10
N VAL A 535 -107.90 -9.13 -14.34
CA VAL A 535 -108.13 -8.06 -13.36
C VAL A 535 -109.57 -7.57 -13.42
N LEU A 536 -110.17 -7.52 -14.60
CA LEU A 536 -111.57 -7.10 -14.78
C LEU A 536 -112.56 -7.99 -14.03
N HIS A 537 -112.27 -9.29 -13.86
CA HIS A 537 -113.07 -10.18 -13.01
C HIS A 537 -113.14 -9.73 -11.54
N LEU A 538 -112.23 -8.87 -11.06
CA LEU A 538 -112.32 -8.27 -9.73
C LEU A 538 -113.46 -7.23 -9.64
N ALA A 539 -113.79 -6.57 -10.75
CA ALA A 539 -114.88 -5.59 -10.81
C ALA A 539 -116.25 -6.23 -10.54
N ASP A 540 -116.41 -7.53 -10.83
CA ASP A 540 -117.65 -8.27 -10.61
C ASP A 540 -117.98 -8.42 -9.11
N TYR A 541 -116.99 -8.26 -8.23
CA TYR A 541 -117.11 -8.44 -6.78
C TYR A 541 -117.16 -7.12 -6.00
N GLU A 542 -117.20 -5.97 -6.68
CA GLU A 542 -116.99 -4.66 -6.05
C GLU A 542 -118.01 -3.59 -6.52
N GLU A 543 -118.66 -2.90 -5.58
CA GLU A 543 -119.67 -1.87 -5.88
C GLU A 543 -119.06 -0.48 -6.20
N SER A 544 -117.77 -0.24 -5.92
CA SER A 544 -117.17 1.11 -5.89
C SER A 544 -116.54 1.61 -7.20
N GLN A 545 -116.76 0.91 -8.31
CA GLN A 545 -116.29 1.27 -9.66
C GLN A 545 -114.76 1.50 -9.75
N LEU A 546 -113.94 0.83 -8.93
CA LEU A 546 -112.48 0.98 -9.02
C LEU A 546 -111.93 0.48 -10.37
N LEU A 547 -112.64 -0.47 -10.99
CA LEU A 547 -112.40 -1.08 -12.31
C LEU A 547 -113.72 -1.07 -13.09
N ASP A 548 -113.81 -0.31 -14.18
CA ASP A 548 -115.02 -0.22 -15.01
C ASP A 548 -114.93 -1.15 -16.23
N ARG A 549 -114.13 -0.76 -17.22
CA ARG A 549 -113.85 -1.56 -18.42
C ARG A 549 -112.53 -1.14 -19.06
N ALA A 550 -112.01 -1.99 -19.95
CA ALA A 550 -110.90 -1.64 -20.83
C ALA A 550 -111.40 -0.84 -22.05
N TRP A 551 -110.79 0.31 -22.31
CA TRP A 551 -111.15 1.21 -23.40
C TRP A 551 -110.28 0.95 -24.64
N THR A 552 -110.94 0.72 -25.78
CA THR A 552 -110.27 0.18 -26.99
C THR A 552 -110.37 1.15 -28.18
N GLU A 553 -111.49 1.88 -28.30
CA GLU A 553 -111.77 2.78 -29.42
C GLU A 553 -111.14 4.18 -29.25
N PRO A 554 -110.61 4.80 -30.33
CA PRO A 554 -109.93 6.10 -30.26
C PRO A 554 -110.73 7.21 -29.56
N LYS A 555 -112.03 7.34 -29.86
CA LYS A 555 -112.89 8.38 -29.26
C LYS A 555 -113.05 8.19 -27.75
N HIS A 556 -113.14 6.95 -27.30
CA HIS A 556 -113.28 6.63 -25.89
C HIS A 556 -111.97 6.82 -25.13
N ILE A 557 -110.84 6.43 -25.74
CA ILE A 557 -109.49 6.70 -25.23
C ILE A 557 -109.32 8.21 -24.99
N GLU A 558 -109.61 9.03 -25.99
CA GLU A 558 -109.51 10.50 -25.87
C GLU A 558 -110.42 11.04 -24.74
N THR A 559 -111.63 10.49 -24.59
CA THR A 559 -112.57 10.89 -23.54
C THR A 559 -112.04 10.55 -22.14
N GLN A 560 -111.44 9.38 -21.94
CA GLN A 560 -110.89 9.02 -20.62
C GLN A 560 -109.66 9.86 -20.26
N LEU A 561 -108.78 10.12 -21.23
CA LEU A 561 -107.66 11.02 -21.02
C LEU A 561 -108.13 12.45 -20.70
N ALA A 562 -109.21 12.92 -21.36
CA ALA A 562 -109.82 14.20 -21.04
C ALA A 562 -110.33 14.25 -19.58
N ARG A 563 -111.03 13.21 -19.13
CA ARG A 563 -111.51 13.09 -17.73
C ARG A 563 -110.36 13.10 -16.72
N LEU A 564 -109.26 12.40 -17.02
CA LEU A 564 -108.08 12.42 -16.14
C LEU A 564 -107.45 13.81 -16.08
N THR A 565 -107.33 14.52 -17.21
CA THR A 565 -106.82 15.90 -17.21
C THR A 565 -107.74 16.89 -16.47
N GLU A 566 -109.07 16.75 -16.59
CA GLU A 566 -110.04 17.56 -15.84
C GLU A 566 -109.97 17.28 -14.33
N HIS A 567 -109.74 16.02 -13.95
CA HIS A 567 -109.50 15.66 -12.56
C HIS A 567 -108.21 16.31 -12.03
N MET A 568 -107.10 16.25 -12.78
CA MET A 568 -105.86 16.93 -12.41
C MET A 568 -106.08 18.44 -12.20
N GLU A 569 -106.84 19.09 -13.08
CA GLU A 569 -107.22 20.49 -12.94
C GLU A 569 -108.01 20.73 -11.65
N THR A 570 -108.99 19.88 -11.35
CA THR A 570 -109.75 19.92 -10.09
C THR A 570 -108.83 19.76 -8.88
N VAL A 571 -107.88 18.83 -8.90
CA VAL A 571 -106.92 18.61 -7.81
C VAL A 571 -106.08 19.86 -7.59
N ILE A 572 -105.53 20.44 -8.66
CA ILE A 572 -104.71 21.65 -8.59
C ILE A 572 -105.51 22.84 -8.04
N GLN A 573 -106.72 23.07 -8.55
CA GLN A 573 -107.55 24.24 -8.18
C GLN A 573 -108.25 24.10 -6.82
N LYS A 574 -108.63 22.89 -6.43
CA LYS A 574 -109.43 22.64 -5.22
C LYS A 574 -108.58 22.19 -4.05
N TYR A 575 -107.68 21.22 -4.25
CA TYR A 575 -106.93 20.60 -3.15
C TYR A 575 -105.55 21.24 -2.95
N LEU A 576 -104.78 21.47 -4.01
CA LEU A 576 -103.40 21.97 -3.87
C LEU A 576 -103.34 23.48 -3.63
N ARG A 577 -104.01 24.27 -4.49
CA ARG A 577 -103.98 25.74 -4.47
C ARG A 577 -102.56 26.25 -4.22
N ASN A 578 -102.33 26.85 -3.06
CA ASN A 578 -101.00 27.19 -2.51
C ASN A 578 -100.81 26.61 -1.10
N ASP A 579 -101.73 25.75 -0.64
CA ASP A 579 -101.72 25.19 0.71
C ASP A 579 -100.92 23.87 0.76
N PHE A 580 -100.84 23.15 -0.36
CA PHE A 580 -100.13 21.87 -0.48
C PHE A 580 -99.30 21.78 -1.75
N GLU A 581 -98.10 21.19 -1.63
CA GLU A 581 -97.21 20.97 -2.78
C GLU A 581 -97.73 19.86 -3.70
N SER A 582 -98.23 18.75 -3.16
CA SER A 582 -98.80 17.61 -3.92
C SER A 582 -100.05 17.04 -3.24
N ILE A 583 -100.78 16.16 -3.93
CA ILE A 583 -101.96 15.50 -3.35
C ILE A 583 -101.59 14.63 -2.17
N ASP A 584 -100.35 14.16 -2.10
CA ASP A 584 -99.83 13.32 -1.02
C ASP A 584 -99.75 14.10 0.28
N ALA A 585 -99.21 15.32 0.20
CA ALA A 585 -99.17 16.25 1.34
C ALA A 585 -100.58 16.59 1.85
N TYR A 586 -101.56 16.67 0.94
CA TYR A 586 -102.97 16.79 1.32
C TYR A 586 -103.51 15.50 1.96
N ASN A 587 -103.24 14.34 1.35
CA ASN A 587 -103.73 13.04 1.79
C ASN A 587 -103.20 12.61 3.18
N GLU A 588 -101.97 13.00 3.52
CA GLU A 588 -101.40 12.84 4.86
C GLU A 588 -102.25 13.55 5.93
N GLN A 589 -102.80 14.73 5.62
CA GLN A 589 -103.65 15.49 6.54
C GLN A 589 -105.13 15.09 6.47
N ALA A 590 -105.61 14.66 5.30
CA ALA A 590 -107.02 14.34 5.06
C ALA A 590 -107.45 12.99 5.66
N GLY A 591 -106.51 12.07 5.95
CA GLY A 591 -106.78 10.82 6.65
C GLY A 591 -107.77 9.89 5.92
N GLU A 592 -108.98 9.76 6.47
CA GLU A 592 -110.06 8.92 5.91
C GLU A 592 -110.71 9.52 4.65
N ILE A 593 -110.57 10.83 4.42
CA ILE A 593 -111.15 11.55 3.26
C ILE A 593 -110.08 11.79 2.18
N ALA A 594 -108.99 11.00 2.20
CA ALA A 594 -107.92 11.09 1.22
C ALA A 594 -108.44 10.84 -0.22
N GLU A 595 -107.99 11.66 -1.17
CA GLU A 595 -108.30 11.46 -2.59
C GLU A 595 -107.57 10.20 -3.10
N PRO A 596 -108.29 9.27 -3.76
CA PRO A 596 -107.68 8.04 -4.30
C PRO A 596 -106.64 8.33 -5.39
N TYR A 597 -105.54 7.58 -5.37
CA TYR A 597 -104.58 7.55 -6.47
C TYR A 597 -105.23 6.99 -7.74
N ARG A 598 -104.90 7.58 -8.89
CA ARG A 598 -105.41 7.15 -10.19
C ARG A 598 -104.28 6.60 -11.04
N PHE A 599 -104.43 5.37 -11.50
CA PHE A 599 -103.46 4.70 -12.35
C PHE A 599 -104.02 4.55 -13.76
N LEU A 600 -103.38 5.23 -14.71
CA LEU A 600 -103.64 5.08 -16.13
C LEU A 600 -102.76 3.96 -16.68
N VAL A 601 -103.37 2.84 -17.05
CA VAL A 601 -102.67 1.67 -17.59
C VAL A 601 -102.93 1.59 -19.09
N ILE A 602 -101.87 1.64 -19.89
CA ILE A 602 -101.93 1.64 -21.35
C ILE A 602 -101.19 0.43 -21.88
N ALA A 603 -101.89 -0.45 -22.59
CA ALA A 603 -101.28 -1.48 -23.41
C ALA A 603 -101.04 -0.96 -24.84
N ASP A 604 -99.89 -1.31 -25.41
CA ASP A 604 -99.61 -1.18 -26.85
C ASP A 604 -99.68 0.26 -27.41
N LEU A 605 -99.11 1.24 -26.67
CA LEU A 605 -98.92 2.61 -27.16
C LEU A 605 -98.02 2.58 -28.41
N PRO A 606 -98.46 3.13 -29.56
CA PRO A 606 -99.37 4.26 -29.71
C PRO A 606 -100.70 3.94 -30.40
N THR A 607 -101.08 2.67 -30.51
CA THR A 607 -102.22 2.24 -31.32
C THR A 607 -103.52 2.94 -30.88
N ASN A 608 -104.30 3.45 -31.84
CA ASN A 608 -105.57 4.17 -31.63
C ASN A 608 -105.47 5.52 -30.88
N PHE A 609 -104.28 6.09 -30.67
CA PHE A 609 -104.16 7.44 -30.08
C PHE A 609 -104.29 8.53 -31.15
N SER A 610 -105.26 9.44 -30.96
CA SER A 610 -105.36 10.69 -31.73
C SER A 610 -104.30 11.70 -31.28
N GLU A 611 -104.07 12.75 -32.07
CA GLU A 611 -103.17 13.85 -31.69
C GLU A 611 -103.60 14.51 -30.37
N ASN A 612 -104.91 14.69 -30.16
CA ASN A 612 -105.44 15.24 -28.92
C ASN A 612 -105.23 14.28 -27.73
N ALA A 613 -105.45 12.98 -27.93
CA ALA A 613 -105.17 11.97 -26.91
C ALA A 613 -103.69 11.98 -26.52
N ALA A 614 -102.78 12.08 -27.49
CA ALA A 614 -101.35 12.17 -27.27
C ALA A 614 -100.95 13.41 -26.45
N LYS A 615 -101.46 14.61 -26.80
CA LYS A 615 -101.21 15.85 -26.02
C LYS A 615 -101.70 15.75 -24.58
N ARG A 616 -102.85 15.11 -24.35
CA ARG A 616 -103.38 14.88 -22.99
C ARG A 616 -102.53 13.89 -22.22
N LEU A 617 -102.09 12.80 -22.86
CA LEU A 617 -101.16 11.86 -22.26
C LEU A 617 -99.84 12.55 -21.86
N ALA A 618 -99.30 13.40 -22.72
CA ALA A 618 -98.11 14.19 -22.42
C ALA A 618 -98.28 15.09 -21.18
N SER A 619 -99.45 15.72 -21.03
CA SER A 619 -99.79 16.51 -19.83
C SER A 619 -99.90 15.63 -18.57
N ILE A 620 -100.47 14.43 -18.69
CA ILE A 620 -100.59 13.47 -17.57
C ILE A 620 -99.20 13.00 -17.13
N ILE A 621 -98.32 12.65 -18.08
CA ILE A 621 -96.95 12.23 -17.75
C ILE A 621 -96.18 13.36 -17.05
N THR A 622 -96.34 14.59 -17.51
CA THR A 622 -95.56 15.74 -17.02
C THR A 622 -96.00 16.24 -15.65
N SER A 623 -97.31 16.21 -15.34
CA SER A 623 -97.85 16.84 -14.13
C SER A 623 -98.80 15.96 -13.33
N GLY A 624 -99.03 14.72 -13.76
CA GLY A 624 -99.96 13.79 -13.13
C GLY A 624 -99.53 13.38 -11.73
N ALA A 625 -98.24 13.08 -11.52
CA ALA A 625 -97.73 12.56 -10.24
C ALA A 625 -98.05 13.50 -9.07
N ARG A 626 -97.88 14.81 -9.25
CA ARG A 626 -98.24 15.84 -8.25
C ARG A 626 -99.73 15.81 -7.88
N CYS A 627 -100.58 15.36 -8.79
CA CYS A 627 -102.03 15.23 -8.61
C CYS A 627 -102.47 13.81 -8.22
N GLY A 628 -101.54 12.88 -7.95
CA GLY A 628 -101.83 11.47 -7.65
C GLY A 628 -102.26 10.65 -8.86
N VAL A 629 -101.95 11.13 -10.06
CA VAL A 629 -102.21 10.43 -11.32
C VAL A 629 -100.90 9.83 -11.83
N HIS A 630 -100.81 8.51 -11.84
CA HIS A 630 -99.64 7.75 -12.28
C HIS A 630 -99.92 6.97 -13.56
N VAL A 631 -98.88 6.72 -14.36
CA VAL A 631 -99.00 5.99 -15.62
C VAL A 631 -98.25 4.68 -15.58
N ILE A 632 -98.81 3.63 -16.17
CA ILE A 632 -98.15 2.34 -16.37
C ILE A 632 -98.34 1.98 -17.85
N ILE A 633 -97.28 2.11 -18.65
CA ILE A 633 -97.39 2.11 -20.13
C ILE A 633 -96.55 0.98 -20.71
N HIS A 634 -97.15 0.18 -21.60
CA HIS A 634 -96.40 -0.59 -22.60
C HIS A 634 -96.30 0.21 -23.89
N ARG A 635 -95.06 0.44 -24.34
CA ARG A 635 -94.70 1.10 -25.59
C ARG A 635 -94.18 0.09 -26.60
N ASP A 636 -94.82 0.04 -27.76
CA ASP A 636 -94.36 -0.74 -28.91
C ASP A 636 -93.46 0.13 -29.80
N ASN A 637 -92.15 -0.06 -29.68
CA ASN A 637 -91.13 0.70 -30.40
C ASN A 637 -91.13 0.42 -31.91
N SER A 638 -91.87 -0.60 -32.40
CA SER A 638 -92.01 -0.85 -33.84
C SER A 638 -92.92 0.18 -34.53
N LEU A 639 -93.70 0.95 -33.77
CA LEU A 639 -94.63 1.95 -34.27
C LEU A 639 -94.16 3.37 -33.92
N PRO A 640 -94.25 4.35 -34.85
CA PRO A 640 -93.89 5.74 -34.56
C PRO A 640 -94.87 6.38 -33.57
N LEU A 641 -94.38 7.31 -32.74
CA LEU A 641 -95.25 8.08 -31.85
C LEU A 641 -96.24 8.96 -32.65
N PRO A 642 -97.47 9.16 -32.11
CA PRO A 642 -98.46 10.03 -32.72
C PRO A 642 -98.05 11.49 -32.52
N ALA A 643 -98.49 12.38 -33.40
CA ALA A 643 -98.27 13.81 -33.23
C ALA A 643 -98.79 14.28 -31.84
N GLY A 644 -98.03 15.12 -31.15
CA GLY A 644 -98.41 15.66 -29.84
C GLY A 644 -97.80 14.97 -28.62
N ILE A 645 -97.01 13.91 -28.80
CA ILE A 645 -96.13 13.33 -27.78
C ILE A 645 -94.79 12.95 -28.42
N ASP A 646 -93.69 13.17 -27.72
CA ASP A 646 -92.33 12.83 -28.14
C ASP A 646 -91.67 11.87 -27.14
N GLU A 647 -90.51 11.33 -27.54
CA GLU A 647 -89.74 10.41 -26.68
C GLU A 647 -89.22 11.14 -25.43
N ASP A 648 -88.87 12.43 -25.52
CA ASP A 648 -88.44 13.24 -24.37
C ASP A 648 -89.52 13.32 -23.28
N THR A 649 -90.79 13.39 -23.67
CA THR A 649 -91.92 13.32 -22.75
C THR A 649 -92.02 11.95 -22.10
N LEU A 650 -91.87 10.86 -22.87
CA LEU A 650 -91.88 9.50 -22.31
C LEU A 650 -90.69 9.26 -21.35
N HIS A 651 -89.53 9.86 -21.62
CA HIS A 651 -88.36 9.81 -20.77
C HIS A 651 -88.53 10.54 -19.43
N ARG A 652 -89.59 11.35 -19.24
CA ARG A 652 -89.94 11.90 -17.92
C ARG A 652 -90.53 10.86 -16.97
N ILE A 653 -90.93 9.70 -17.48
CA ILE A 653 -91.39 8.58 -16.64
C ILE A 653 -90.17 8.04 -15.87
N PRO A 654 -90.24 7.95 -14.53
CA PRO A 654 -89.08 7.68 -13.69
C PRO A 654 -88.55 6.26 -13.85
N LEU A 655 -89.43 5.25 -13.85
CA LEU A 655 -89.02 3.86 -14.08
C LEU A 655 -89.21 3.48 -15.55
N ARG A 656 -88.10 3.18 -16.24
CA ARG A 656 -88.13 2.74 -17.64
C ARG A 656 -87.47 1.37 -17.78
N ILE A 657 -88.16 0.46 -18.44
CA ILE A 657 -87.69 -0.90 -18.71
C ILE A 657 -87.72 -1.07 -20.23
N THR A 658 -86.58 -1.42 -20.83
CA THR A 658 -86.46 -1.53 -22.29
C THR A 658 -85.94 -2.90 -22.69
N GLU A 659 -86.49 -3.46 -23.76
CA GLU A 659 -85.98 -4.67 -24.40
C GLU A 659 -84.64 -4.42 -25.10
N LYS A 660 -83.60 -5.17 -24.74
CA LYS A 660 -82.30 -5.25 -25.42
C LYS A 660 -81.91 -6.72 -25.62
N ASP A 661 -81.60 -7.09 -26.86
CA ASP A 661 -81.17 -8.44 -27.24
C ASP A 661 -82.07 -9.59 -26.74
N GLY A 662 -83.38 -9.33 -26.64
CA GLY A 662 -84.38 -10.30 -26.17
C GLY A 662 -84.53 -10.40 -24.64
N SER A 663 -83.72 -9.67 -23.89
CA SER A 663 -83.81 -9.47 -22.43
C SER A 663 -84.35 -8.08 -22.10
N PHE A 664 -84.79 -7.86 -20.85
CA PHE A 664 -85.24 -6.55 -20.39
C PHE A 664 -84.19 -5.95 -19.45
N CYS A 665 -83.83 -4.69 -19.68
CA CYS A 665 -82.92 -3.92 -18.82
C CYS A 665 -83.61 -2.65 -18.32
N ILE A 666 -83.15 -2.15 -17.18
CA ILE A 666 -83.56 -0.83 -16.68
C ILE A 666 -82.86 0.23 -17.53
N ASP A 667 -83.63 1.22 -17.99
CA ASP A 667 -83.17 2.30 -18.85
C ASP A 667 -82.80 3.54 -18.02
N GLU A 668 -81.80 3.36 -17.15
CA GLU A 668 -81.15 4.43 -16.41
C GLU A 668 -79.67 4.44 -16.77
N ASP A 669 -79.15 5.60 -17.18
CA ASP A 669 -77.75 5.75 -17.58
C ASP A 669 -76.77 5.51 -16.42
N GLU A 670 -77.21 5.75 -15.19
CA GLU A 670 -76.42 5.47 -13.98
C GLU A 670 -76.33 3.97 -13.65
N LEU A 671 -77.28 3.16 -14.17
CA LEU A 671 -77.29 1.70 -14.05
C LEU A 671 -76.68 0.98 -15.26
N ARG A 672 -76.17 1.76 -16.24
CA ARG A 672 -75.49 1.28 -17.46
C ARG A 672 -73.98 1.53 -17.39
#